data_AF-A0A6G6K948-F1
#
_entry.id   AF-A0A6G6K948-F1
#
_cell.length_a   1.000
_cell.length_b   1.000
_cell.length_c   1.000
_cell.angle_alpha   90.00
_cell.angle_beta   90.00
_cell.angle_gamma   90.00
#
_symmetry.space_group_name_H-M   'P 1'
#
loop_
_entity.id
_entity.type
_entity.pdbx_description
1 polymer ?
#
loop_
_entity_poly.entity_id
_entity_poly.type
_entity_poly.pdbx_seq_one_letter_code
_entity_poly.pdbx_strand_id
1 'polypeptide(L)'
;MNPQEDNRSIPELLQDLASSTTERPEGIVDWMHYGFRLRCAGMWDPAVRYATLDSLEELALSLSENAVAQLTPLFEQRAWMAGRHDLRTLADLLWPRISPAAQGNFLAGAMQLLEGDAFSASAKADDLSTWILQRLPMTGLEAPAAAEIGAYAIICKNYTLLQCLLNRDDLPEGPVPRFSGYRDQLRFEEQLSQQSTCVLDVLLEAAIRCVRSEAVQLLLERGANPNIPCWILERNFNEWHSALSYAIQEGREKSREGAQKIVGLLLSHGADPQGLECAGRNLPLMLAIQQRDWALADLLLDLGATFEGGQPYEENSHGHKGKVISEVHLTMGYREEDLQWVDQKLSPLISLAKPWEIPLFLQGDGQGGHIITFLGNLASDQHIAQLRKYEAKGLGTTLTPMLLLNLINGGCYEALRHLLRNNPDIGRIMFRIRRRKPDFATQGNELMRCVPEHDGSHTLSGFHPCEETALTLPDGTRVHAWLDCVAPPAHSHGPISPGCFWLQTISADHRRWGEHLKTIRTRRVWRAVKVPKNDYQLEDLIPLVKEVNDTFFLLGITLRSLSFGQKLPGTWKECVEVWKNGVSTHLIREQFVERMTAQMSMNVDAPRPVLGEKDLKAYPPEFWPYLLRLDDGTIGMTPDGCRLKPDMLDLYEVWARQNKPDKNLPIDPRLLAWKMWPQIPVELRPFFHFDELFQKPSVRHNARNPYEEEMIRAAVQWNNEWMMKSLKEAGL
;
A
#
# COMPACT_ATOMS: atom_id res chain seq x y z
N MET A 1 23.44 38.47 21.26
CA MET A 1 24.02 39.71 21.79
C MET A 1 24.86 40.35 20.70
N ASN A 2 24.85 41.67 20.58
CA ASN A 2 25.70 42.39 19.63
C ASN A 2 27.14 42.37 20.18
N PRO A 3 28.15 41.82 19.48
CA PRO A 3 29.52 41.67 20.01
C PRO A 3 30.20 43.00 20.38
N GLN A 4 29.65 44.13 19.95
CA GLN A 4 30.24 45.45 20.13
C GLN A 4 30.00 46.13 21.48
N GLU A 5 29.35 45.48 22.45
CA GLU A 5 29.02 46.09 23.76
C GLU A 5 29.46 45.27 24.99
N ASP A 6 30.38 44.31 24.84
CA ASP A 6 30.91 43.58 26.00
C ASP A 6 32.01 44.39 26.71
N ASN A 7 31.60 45.31 27.58
CA ASN A 7 32.49 46.19 28.36
C ASN A 7 33.15 45.50 29.57
N ARG A 8 33.09 44.17 29.68
CA ARG A 8 33.75 43.44 30.77
C ARG A 8 35.26 43.58 30.67
N SER A 9 35.89 43.86 31.80
CA SER A 9 37.35 43.87 31.95
C SER A 9 37.93 42.47 31.79
N ILE A 10 39.23 42.37 31.47
CA ILE A 10 39.94 41.09 31.35
C ILE A 10 39.72 40.20 32.59
N PRO A 11 39.87 40.69 33.84
CA PRO A 11 39.63 39.86 35.02
C PRO A 11 38.18 39.35 35.10
N GLU A 12 37.19 40.14 34.69
CA GLU A 12 35.78 39.73 34.69
C GLU A 12 35.51 38.65 33.63
N LEU A 13 36.10 38.79 32.44
CA LEU A 13 36.03 37.75 31.40
C LEU A 13 36.67 36.45 31.89
N LEU A 14 37.87 36.52 32.49
CA LEU A 14 38.55 35.35 33.04
C LEU A 14 37.79 34.71 34.20
N GLN A 15 37.15 35.52 35.05
CA GLN A 15 36.34 35.04 36.17
C GLN A 15 35.03 34.39 35.70
N ASP A 16 34.38 34.93 34.67
CA ASP A 16 33.21 34.31 34.04
C ASP A 16 33.58 33.00 33.34
N LEU A 17 34.72 32.95 32.67
CA LEU A 17 35.26 31.72 32.09
C LEU A 17 35.59 30.68 33.16
N ALA A 18 36.21 31.09 34.26
CA ALA A 18 36.51 30.20 35.39
C ALA A 18 35.25 29.65 36.06
N SER A 19 34.18 30.45 36.14
CA SER A 19 32.93 30.10 36.84
C SER A 19 31.87 29.41 35.98
N SER A 20 31.98 29.48 34.65
CA SER A 20 31.11 28.69 33.76
C SER A 20 31.25 27.18 34.02
N THR A 21 30.28 26.34 33.70
CA THR A 21 30.44 24.89 33.92
C THR A 21 31.48 24.33 32.96
N THR A 22 32.42 23.52 33.46
CA THR A 22 33.49 22.86 32.68
C THR A 22 33.02 21.62 31.93
N GLU A 23 31.71 21.42 31.83
CA GLU A 23 31.15 20.23 31.20
C GLU A 23 31.58 20.26 29.74
N ARG A 24 32.62 19.49 29.44
CA ARG A 24 32.95 19.05 28.10
C ARG A 24 31.64 18.53 27.54
N PRO A 25 31.02 19.20 26.56
CA PRO A 25 29.89 18.61 25.85
C PRO A 25 30.47 17.31 25.32
N GLU A 26 29.91 16.18 25.74
CA GLU A 26 30.41 14.86 25.37
C GLU A 26 30.10 14.62 23.89
N GLY A 27 30.84 15.32 23.02
CA GLY A 27 30.46 15.59 21.63
C GLY A 27 30.19 14.33 20.84
N ILE A 28 30.92 13.25 21.14
CA ILE A 28 30.74 11.96 20.48
C ILE A 28 29.41 11.27 20.85
N VAL A 29 29.01 11.36 22.11
CA VAL A 29 27.74 10.80 22.62
C VAL A 29 26.57 11.61 22.10
N ASP A 30 26.68 12.93 22.22
CA ASP A 30 25.69 13.88 21.70
C ASP A 30 25.47 13.70 20.20
N TRP A 31 26.53 13.38 19.45
CA TRP A 31 26.45 13.11 18.03
C TRP A 31 25.84 11.72 17.74
N MET A 32 26.29 10.66 18.41
CA MET A 32 25.74 9.31 18.21
C MET A 32 24.24 9.24 18.52
N HIS A 33 23.77 10.10 19.43
CA HIS A 33 22.38 10.22 19.83
C HIS A 33 21.77 11.56 19.41
N TYR A 34 22.23 12.15 18.30
CA TYR A 34 21.79 13.46 17.85
C TYR A 34 20.27 13.56 17.64
N GLY A 35 19.62 12.48 17.20
CA GLY A 35 18.15 12.41 17.08
C GLY A 35 17.43 12.59 18.42
N PHE A 36 17.91 11.93 19.48
CA PHE A 36 17.44 12.13 20.84
C PHE A 36 17.72 13.56 21.30
N ARG A 37 18.96 14.05 21.09
CA ARG A 37 19.36 15.40 21.46
C ARG A 37 18.45 16.44 20.81
N LEU A 38 18.27 16.44 19.49
CA LEU A 38 17.41 17.42 18.80
C LEU A 38 15.99 17.46 19.36
N ARG A 39 15.41 16.29 19.66
CA ARG A 39 14.04 16.19 20.18
C ARG A 39 13.92 16.59 21.66
N CYS A 40 15.00 16.48 22.43
CA CYS A 40 15.08 16.94 23.82
C CYS A 40 15.57 18.39 23.94
N ALA A 41 16.36 18.88 22.97
CA ALA A 41 17.09 20.14 22.98
C ALA A 41 16.26 21.36 22.56
N GLY A 42 14.93 21.22 22.45
CA GLY A 42 14.03 22.37 22.59
C GLY A 42 14.21 23.13 23.92
N MET A 43 15.03 22.62 24.84
CA MET A 43 15.27 23.23 26.14
C MET A 43 16.62 23.96 26.30
N TRP A 44 17.76 23.53 25.74
CA TRP A 44 19.06 24.17 26.05
C TRP A 44 20.12 23.94 24.96
N ASP A 45 20.30 24.92 24.06
CA ASP A 45 21.58 25.07 23.38
C ASP A 45 22.42 26.10 24.16
N PRO A 46 23.45 25.67 24.91
CA PRO A 46 24.33 26.60 25.60
C PRO A 46 25.15 27.50 24.64
N ALA A 47 25.02 27.34 23.31
CA ALA A 47 25.57 28.24 22.28
C ALA A 47 25.32 29.74 22.51
N VAL A 48 24.33 30.11 23.34
CA VAL A 48 23.96 31.51 23.59
C VAL A 48 25.00 32.29 24.44
N ARG A 49 26.10 31.70 24.94
CA ARG A 49 27.06 32.40 25.83
C ARG A 49 28.53 32.51 25.35
N TYR A 50 28.84 32.48 24.04
CA TYR A 50 30.24 32.38 23.60
C TYR A 50 30.86 33.56 22.85
N ALA A 51 30.19 34.71 22.76
CA ALA A 51 30.78 35.92 22.17
C ALA A 51 32.04 36.43 22.90
N THR A 52 32.32 35.93 24.11
CA THR A 52 33.50 36.27 24.93
C THR A 52 34.82 35.67 24.47
N LEU A 53 34.80 34.62 23.63
CA LEU A 53 36.01 33.89 23.27
C LEU A 53 36.79 34.57 22.12
N ASP A 54 36.10 35.19 21.16
CA ASP A 54 36.75 35.94 20.07
C ASP A 54 37.59 37.11 20.61
N SER A 55 37.12 37.76 21.68
CA SER A 55 37.84 38.83 22.36
C SER A 55 39.11 38.35 23.09
N LEU A 56 39.25 37.07 23.42
CA LEU A 56 40.44 36.53 24.09
C LEU A 56 41.63 36.35 23.15
N GLU A 57 41.40 36.08 21.87
CA GLU A 57 42.50 35.89 20.92
C GLU A 57 43.23 37.21 20.64
N GLU A 58 42.47 38.29 20.39
CA GLU A 58 43.01 39.65 20.29
C GLU A 58 43.73 40.06 21.58
N LEU A 59 43.16 39.68 22.72
CA LEU A 59 43.76 39.97 24.01
C LEU A 59 45.10 39.27 24.16
N ALA A 60 45.16 37.96 23.90
CA ALA A 60 46.36 37.14 24.13
C ALA A 60 47.57 37.60 23.34
N LEU A 61 47.37 38.14 22.13
CA LEU A 61 48.42 38.72 21.31
C LEU A 61 49.06 39.99 21.91
N SER A 62 48.39 40.62 22.88
CA SER A 62 48.85 41.83 23.58
C SER A 62 49.42 41.59 25.00
N LEU A 63 49.40 40.33 25.47
CA LEU A 63 49.68 40.01 26.87
C LEU A 63 51.18 39.84 27.17
N SER A 64 51.59 40.31 28.36
CA SER A 64 52.92 40.07 28.94
C SER A 64 53.09 38.61 29.41
N GLU A 65 54.34 38.15 29.65
CA GLU A 65 54.61 36.80 30.17
C GLU A 65 53.81 36.45 31.44
N ASN A 66 53.54 37.43 32.31
CA ASN A 66 52.74 37.26 33.52
C ASN A 66 51.30 36.85 33.21
N ALA A 67 50.73 37.38 32.13
CA ALA A 67 49.36 37.06 31.74
C ALA A 67 49.27 35.72 31.01
N VAL A 68 50.32 35.30 30.28
CA VAL A 68 50.42 33.92 29.75
C VAL A 68 50.41 32.90 30.90
N ALA A 69 51.10 33.18 32.00
CA ALA A 69 51.08 32.32 33.19
C ALA A 69 49.69 32.25 33.86
N GLN A 70 48.93 33.35 33.86
CA GLN A 70 47.55 33.39 34.38
C GLN A 70 46.54 32.69 33.47
N LEU A 71 46.75 32.74 32.14
CA LEU A 71 45.88 32.09 31.16
C LEU A 71 46.09 30.58 31.09
N THR A 72 47.30 30.08 31.38
CA THR A 72 47.64 28.66 31.20
C THR A 72 46.65 27.73 31.94
N PRO A 73 46.35 27.90 33.24
CA PRO A 73 45.43 27.00 33.95
C PRO A 73 43.99 27.08 33.42
N LEU A 74 43.55 28.27 33.00
CA LEU A 74 42.22 28.47 32.40
C LEU A 74 42.13 27.79 31.04
N PHE A 75 43.16 27.93 30.21
CA PHE A 75 43.24 27.26 28.92
C PHE A 75 43.29 25.75 29.09
N GLU A 76 44.05 25.22 30.06
CA GLU A 76 44.07 23.78 30.38
C GLU A 76 42.68 23.27 30.78
N GLN A 77 42.02 23.96 31.69
CA GLN A 77 40.67 23.62 32.16
C GLN A 77 39.62 23.67 31.02
N ARG A 78 39.87 24.47 29.98
CA ARG A 78 38.93 24.78 28.88
C ARG A 78 39.45 24.38 27.51
N ALA A 79 40.45 23.52 27.44
CA ALA A 79 41.20 23.31 26.21
C ALA A 79 40.30 22.86 25.05
N TRP A 80 39.33 21.97 25.33
CA TRP A 80 38.32 21.56 24.36
C TRP A 80 37.50 22.73 23.79
N MET A 81 36.98 23.61 24.65
CA MET A 81 36.23 24.79 24.19
C MET A 81 37.11 25.72 23.37
N ALA A 82 38.35 25.94 23.80
CA ALA A 82 39.31 26.75 23.06
C ALA A 82 39.55 26.19 21.65
N GLY A 83 39.64 24.87 21.51
CA GLY A 83 39.73 24.19 20.22
C GLY A 83 38.49 24.43 19.35
N ARG A 84 37.30 24.24 19.90
CA ARG A 84 36.02 24.47 19.19
C ARG A 84 35.85 25.89 18.69
N HIS A 85 36.49 26.86 19.33
CA HIS A 85 36.45 28.28 18.95
C HIS A 85 37.63 28.72 18.07
N ASP A 86 38.38 27.76 17.52
CA ASP A 86 39.51 28.02 16.62
C ASP A 86 40.63 28.87 17.21
N LEU A 87 40.86 28.82 18.53
CA LEU A 87 41.89 29.61 19.22
C LEU A 87 43.32 29.07 18.98
N ARG A 88 43.65 28.70 17.73
CA ARG A 88 44.92 28.08 17.34
C ARG A 88 46.12 28.98 17.62
N THR A 89 46.00 30.29 17.43
CA THR A 89 47.09 31.23 17.73
C THR A 89 47.46 31.22 19.21
N LEU A 90 46.44 31.21 20.08
CA LEU A 90 46.63 31.10 21.53
C LEU A 90 47.16 29.71 21.91
N ALA A 91 46.63 28.66 21.28
CA ALA A 91 47.10 27.29 21.48
C ALA A 91 48.59 27.16 21.15
N ASP A 92 49.07 27.76 20.06
CA ASP A 92 50.47 27.72 19.65
C ASP A 92 51.40 28.39 20.67
N LEU A 93 50.95 29.48 21.29
CA LEU A 93 51.68 30.16 22.36
C LEU A 93 51.73 29.33 23.65
N LEU A 94 50.61 28.69 24.01
CA LEU A 94 50.46 27.95 25.25
C LEU A 94 50.85 26.47 25.15
N TRP A 95 51.02 25.93 23.95
CA TRP A 95 51.25 24.50 23.69
C TRP A 95 52.33 23.87 24.57
N PRO A 96 53.52 24.49 24.74
CA PRO A 96 54.59 23.92 25.56
C PRO A 96 54.32 24.00 27.07
N ARG A 97 53.31 24.78 27.49
CA ARG A 97 53.00 25.07 28.90
C ARG A 97 51.78 24.29 29.41
N ILE A 98 50.93 23.82 28.50
CA ILE A 98 49.73 23.04 28.84
C ILE A 98 50.07 21.54 28.89
N SER A 99 49.35 20.82 29.74
CA SER A 99 49.47 19.37 29.89
C SER A 99 49.13 18.62 28.59
N PRO A 100 49.69 17.41 28.39
CA PRO A 100 49.33 16.59 27.23
C PRO A 100 47.82 16.31 27.13
N ALA A 101 47.14 16.09 28.26
CA ALA A 101 45.68 15.91 28.29
C ALA A 101 44.95 17.16 27.76
N ALA A 102 45.37 18.36 28.15
CA ALA A 102 44.82 19.61 27.63
C ALA A 102 45.07 19.76 26.12
N GLN A 103 46.26 19.42 25.63
CA GLN A 103 46.56 19.41 24.19
C GLN A 103 45.60 18.46 23.43
N GLY A 104 45.38 17.25 23.94
CA GLY A 104 44.45 16.28 23.34
C GLY A 104 43.00 16.80 23.32
N ASN A 105 42.57 17.41 24.42
CA ASN A 105 41.25 18.04 24.52
C ASN A 105 41.08 19.20 23.54
N PHE A 106 42.11 20.05 23.36
CA PHE A 106 42.10 21.11 22.36
C PHE A 106 41.93 20.56 20.95
N LEU A 107 42.73 19.54 20.58
CA LEU A 107 42.60 18.90 19.26
C LEU A 107 41.19 18.32 19.05
N ALA A 108 40.62 17.67 20.06
CA ALA A 108 39.27 17.12 20.00
C ALA A 108 38.20 18.20 19.76
N GLY A 109 38.30 19.34 20.45
CA GLY A 109 37.40 20.48 20.21
C GLY A 109 37.59 21.10 18.82
N ALA A 110 38.84 21.24 18.37
CA ALA A 110 39.15 21.78 17.04
C ALA A 110 38.61 20.90 15.91
N MET A 111 38.57 19.58 16.11
CA MET A 111 37.98 18.65 15.13
C MET A 111 36.50 18.91 14.85
N GLN A 112 35.76 19.46 15.82
CA GLN A 112 34.35 19.80 15.62
C GLN A 112 34.15 20.93 14.60
N LEU A 113 35.13 21.79 14.40
CA LEU A 113 35.07 22.84 13.36
C LEU A 113 35.08 22.27 11.94
N LEU A 114 35.55 21.03 11.77
CA LEU A 114 35.50 20.34 10.47
C LEU A 114 34.09 19.80 10.17
N GLU A 115 33.18 19.77 11.14
CA GLU A 115 31.78 19.37 10.98
C GLU A 115 30.94 20.55 10.47
N GLY A 116 30.44 20.45 9.23
CA GLY A 116 29.48 21.40 8.67
C GLY A 116 29.65 21.66 7.17
N ASP A 117 28.54 21.74 6.44
CA ASP A 117 28.53 21.97 4.98
C ASP A 117 29.19 23.30 4.58
N ALA A 118 29.14 24.32 5.44
CA ALA A 118 29.74 25.62 5.19
C ALA A 118 31.27 25.63 5.37
N PHE A 119 31.82 24.78 6.24
CA PHE A 119 33.26 24.77 6.57
C PHE A 119 34.02 23.70 5.77
N SER A 120 33.41 22.54 5.54
CA SER A 120 34.04 21.36 4.91
C SER A 120 34.51 21.56 3.46
N ALA A 121 34.01 22.58 2.75
CA ALA A 121 34.46 22.92 1.39
C ALA A 121 35.45 24.10 1.34
N SER A 122 35.92 24.60 2.50
CA SER A 122 36.76 25.79 2.57
C SER A 122 38.24 25.45 2.72
N ALA A 123 39.11 26.31 2.18
CA ALA A 123 40.57 26.22 2.42
C ALA A 123 40.94 26.27 3.92
N LYS A 124 40.05 26.80 4.77
CA LYS A 124 40.22 26.82 6.23
C LYS A 124 40.09 25.42 6.84
N ALA A 125 39.28 24.53 6.29
CA ALA A 125 39.16 23.15 6.78
C ALA A 125 40.42 22.34 6.47
N ASP A 126 41.00 22.51 5.27
CA ASP A 126 42.26 21.85 4.89
C ASP A 126 43.43 22.34 5.75
N ASP A 127 43.50 23.66 5.99
CA ASP A 127 44.49 24.29 6.88
C ASP A 127 44.37 23.77 8.31
N LEU A 128 43.15 23.74 8.86
CA LEU A 128 42.88 23.20 10.19
C LEU A 128 43.22 21.71 10.28
N SER A 129 42.80 20.90 9.30
CA SER A 129 43.13 19.47 9.23
C SER A 129 44.64 19.25 9.20
N THR A 130 45.38 20.05 8.42
CA THR A 130 46.84 20.00 8.37
C THR A 130 47.48 20.38 9.70
N TRP A 131 46.97 21.43 10.34
CA TRP A 131 47.44 21.89 11.65
C TRP A 131 47.24 20.82 12.74
N ILE A 132 46.10 20.12 12.73
CA ILE A 132 45.82 19.01 13.64
C ILE A 132 46.73 17.82 13.34
N LEU A 133 46.87 17.42 12.07
CA LEU A 133 47.70 16.29 11.66
C LEU A 133 49.16 16.44 12.07
N GLN A 134 49.71 17.65 12.05
CA GLN A 134 51.09 17.94 12.48
C GLN A 134 51.28 17.81 13.99
N ARG A 135 50.26 18.13 14.80
CA ARG A 135 50.34 18.10 16.27
C ARG A 135 49.96 16.76 16.85
N LEU A 136 49.03 16.06 16.21
CA LEU A 136 48.47 14.81 16.71
C LEU A 136 49.53 13.81 17.17
N PRO A 137 50.64 13.52 16.45
CA PRO A 137 51.67 12.56 16.89
C PRO A 137 52.40 12.92 18.19
N MET A 138 52.47 14.21 18.54
CA MET A 138 53.22 14.70 19.72
C MET A 138 52.34 14.92 20.95
N THR A 139 51.02 14.90 20.76
CA THR A 139 50.03 15.15 21.80
C THR A 139 49.78 13.90 22.62
N GLY A 140 49.67 14.00 23.95
CA GLY A 140 49.14 12.90 24.77
C GLY A 140 47.62 12.84 24.68
N LEU A 141 47.06 11.66 24.45
CA LEU A 141 45.61 11.50 24.27
C LEU A 141 44.99 10.72 25.43
N GLU A 142 43.96 11.30 26.02
CA GLU A 142 43.03 10.54 26.85
C GLU A 142 41.97 9.86 25.96
N ALA A 143 41.39 8.76 26.43
CA ALA A 143 40.40 7.98 25.67
C ALA A 143 39.25 8.82 25.08
N PRO A 144 38.63 9.77 25.82
CA PRO A 144 37.56 10.59 25.25
C PRO A 144 38.04 11.50 24.12
N ALA A 145 39.24 12.07 24.23
CA ALA A 145 39.83 12.92 23.20
C ALA A 145 40.20 12.10 21.95
N ALA A 146 40.79 10.92 22.11
CA ALA A 146 41.09 10.02 21.00
C ALA A 146 39.81 9.60 20.25
N ALA A 147 38.77 9.20 20.99
CA ALA A 147 37.50 8.80 20.40
C ALA A 147 36.84 9.95 19.63
N GLU A 148 36.83 11.16 20.19
CA GLU A 148 36.25 12.34 19.55
C GLU A 148 37.01 12.74 18.28
N ILE A 149 38.34 12.79 18.32
CA ILE A 149 39.18 13.06 17.13
C ILE A 149 38.91 12.04 16.03
N GLY A 150 38.89 10.75 16.38
CA GLY A 150 38.66 9.68 15.40
C GLY A 150 37.24 9.70 14.83
N ALA A 151 36.21 9.96 15.65
CA ALA A 151 34.83 10.05 15.19
C ALA A 151 34.64 11.21 14.22
N TYR A 152 35.21 12.38 14.52
CA TYR A 152 35.18 13.50 13.59
C TYR A 152 35.98 13.23 12.31
N ALA A 153 37.13 12.55 12.39
CA ALA A 153 37.84 12.10 11.20
C ALA A 153 36.97 11.20 10.31
N ILE A 154 36.17 10.31 10.90
CA ILE A 154 35.21 9.44 10.19
C ILE A 154 34.08 10.25 9.54
N ILE A 155 33.48 11.17 10.30
CA ILE A 155 32.36 12.03 9.83
C ILE A 155 32.82 12.83 8.60
N CYS A 156 33.96 13.49 8.71
CA CYS A 156 34.58 14.32 7.68
C CYS A 156 35.27 13.54 6.56
N LYS A 157 35.26 12.19 6.60
CA LYS A 157 35.97 11.30 5.63
C LYS A 157 37.48 11.56 5.55
N ASN A 158 38.09 12.05 6.62
CA ASN A 158 39.53 12.30 6.69
C ASN A 158 40.27 11.04 7.17
N TYR A 159 40.39 10.07 6.27
CA TYR A 159 41.02 8.79 6.59
C TYR A 159 42.52 8.91 6.89
N THR A 160 43.21 9.95 6.40
CA THR A 160 44.61 10.24 6.74
C THR A 160 44.74 10.55 8.22
N LEU A 161 43.87 11.41 8.75
CA LEU A 161 43.88 11.74 10.17
C LEU A 161 43.47 10.54 11.03
N LEU A 162 42.47 9.76 10.60
CA LEU A 162 42.10 8.52 11.28
C LEU A 162 43.26 7.53 11.33
N GLN A 163 43.98 7.34 10.22
CA GLN A 163 45.18 6.49 10.17
C GLN A 163 46.29 7.03 11.08
N CYS A 164 46.52 8.34 11.09
CA CYS A 164 47.50 8.98 11.98
C CYS A 164 47.17 8.69 13.45
N LEU A 165 45.90 8.81 13.85
CA LEU A 165 45.43 8.47 15.19
C LEU A 165 45.65 6.97 15.51
N LEU A 166 45.22 6.08 14.62
CA LEU A 166 45.26 4.64 14.85
C LEU A 166 46.68 4.06 14.80
N ASN A 167 47.63 4.71 14.12
CA ASN A 167 49.04 4.32 14.03
C ASN A 167 49.85 4.67 15.29
N ARG A 168 49.23 5.29 16.29
CA ARG A 168 49.90 5.60 17.55
C ARG A 168 50.04 4.35 18.39
N ASP A 169 51.25 4.12 18.90
CA ASP A 169 51.53 3.02 19.82
C ASP A 169 50.91 3.25 21.22
N ASP A 170 50.56 4.49 21.54
CA ASP A 170 49.98 4.91 22.83
C ASP A 170 48.49 5.27 22.72
N LEU A 171 47.75 4.65 21.79
CA LEU A 171 46.31 4.82 21.70
C LEU A 171 45.68 4.43 23.07
N PRO A 172 44.98 5.34 23.75
CA PRO A 172 44.53 5.11 25.12
C PRO A 172 43.51 3.96 25.20
N GLU A 173 43.77 3.00 26.10
CA GLU A 173 42.85 1.89 26.41
C GLU A 173 41.77 2.26 27.44
N GLY A 174 41.81 3.48 27.97
CA GLY A 174 40.87 3.95 29.00
C GLY A 174 39.40 3.97 28.52
N PRO A 175 38.44 4.00 29.45
CA PRO A 175 37.03 4.02 29.09
C PRO A 175 36.65 5.37 28.45
N VAL A 176 35.96 5.31 27.32
CA VAL A 176 35.23 6.44 26.75
C VAL A 176 33.89 6.55 27.48
N PRO A 177 33.61 7.64 28.21
CA PRO A 177 32.31 7.88 28.80
C PRO A 177 31.26 7.91 27.69
N ARG A 178 30.27 7.03 27.81
CA ARG A 178 29.13 6.97 26.88
C ARG A 178 28.02 7.94 27.26
N PHE A 179 28.06 8.49 28.47
CA PHE A 179 27.06 9.43 28.98
C PHE A 179 27.50 10.00 30.35
N SER A 180 27.62 11.32 30.52
CA SER A 180 27.94 11.94 31.81
C SER A 180 27.19 13.25 32.12
N GLY A 181 26.33 13.77 31.24
CA GLY A 181 25.62 15.05 31.45
C GLY A 181 24.16 15.02 31.94
N TYR A 182 23.37 13.95 31.72
CA TYR A 182 21.95 13.90 32.15
C TYR A 182 21.69 12.98 33.37
N ARG A 183 22.69 12.85 34.24
CA ARG A 183 22.70 11.90 35.37
C ARG A 183 21.45 11.96 36.26
N ASP A 184 20.88 13.15 36.45
CA ASP A 184 19.74 13.30 37.37
C ASP A 184 18.38 12.95 36.77
N GLN A 185 18.27 12.73 35.45
CA GLN A 185 16.97 12.53 34.78
C GLN A 185 16.81 11.20 34.07
N LEU A 186 17.90 10.49 33.77
CA LEU A 186 17.83 9.31 32.90
C LEU A 186 18.11 8.00 33.65
N ARG A 187 17.11 7.11 33.63
CA ARG A 187 17.16 5.76 34.21
C ARG A 187 17.88 4.76 33.30
N PHE A 188 18.98 5.16 32.66
CA PHE A 188 19.65 4.39 31.60
C PHE A 188 21.05 3.86 31.95
N GLU A 189 21.52 4.02 33.19
CA GLU A 189 22.87 3.60 33.59
C GLU A 189 23.13 2.11 33.34
N GLU A 190 22.15 1.26 33.63
CA GLU A 190 22.24 -0.18 33.39
C GLU A 190 22.37 -0.50 31.89
N GLN A 191 21.58 0.17 31.04
CA GLN A 191 21.64 0.02 29.59
C GLN A 191 23.00 0.48 29.05
N LEU A 192 23.48 1.65 29.47
CA LEU A 192 24.76 2.20 29.04
C LEU A 192 25.95 1.32 29.45
N SER A 193 25.84 0.58 30.55
CA SER A 193 26.90 -0.35 31.00
C SER A 193 27.15 -1.50 30.01
N GLN A 194 26.21 -1.78 29.11
CA GLN A 194 26.38 -2.79 28.06
C GLN A 194 27.18 -2.26 26.87
N GLN A 195 27.33 -0.94 26.70
CA GLN A 195 28.09 -0.37 25.60
C GLN A 195 29.59 -0.56 25.79
N SER A 196 30.30 -0.83 24.69
CA SER A 196 31.77 -0.81 24.75
C SER A 196 32.27 0.60 25.04
N THR A 197 33.22 0.69 25.96
CA THR A 197 33.95 1.91 26.30
C THR A 197 35.35 1.94 25.66
N CYS A 198 35.75 0.91 24.91
CA CYS A 198 37.03 0.89 24.20
C CYS A 198 37.02 1.91 23.06
N VAL A 199 38.10 2.69 22.90
CA VAL A 199 38.22 3.70 21.84
C VAL A 199 37.97 3.09 20.45
N LEU A 200 38.58 1.94 20.14
CA LEU A 200 38.42 1.28 18.83
C LEU A 200 36.97 0.90 18.54
N ASP A 201 36.26 0.38 19.53
CA ASP A 201 34.87 -0.05 19.40
C ASP A 201 33.92 1.15 19.24
N VAL A 202 34.16 2.23 19.97
CA VAL A 202 33.42 3.49 19.83
C VAL A 202 33.63 4.07 18.42
N LEU A 203 34.86 4.05 17.92
CA LEU A 203 35.17 4.48 16.56
C LEU A 203 34.51 3.57 15.51
N LEU A 204 34.46 2.25 15.76
CA LEU A 204 33.79 1.31 14.87
C LEU A 204 32.29 1.60 14.80
N GLU A 205 31.65 1.86 15.93
CA GLU A 205 30.25 2.30 15.96
C GLU A 205 30.05 3.58 15.14
N ALA A 206 30.91 4.59 15.32
CA ALA A 206 30.84 5.84 14.56
C ALA A 206 30.97 5.58 13.04
N ALA A 207 31.91 4.73 12.63
CA ALA A 207 32.12 4.34 11.24
C ALA A 207 30.89 3.64 10.63
N ILE A 208 30.26 2.74 11.38
CA ILE A 208 29.04 2.05 10.97
C ILE A 208 27.88 3.05 10.83
N ARG A 209 27.68 3.92 11.83
CA ARG A 209 26.62 4.96 11.81
C ARG A 209 26.75 5.92 10.64
N CYS A 210 27.97 6.28 10.25
CA CYS A 210 28.27 7.11 9.08
C CYS A 210 28.32 6.34 7.74
N VAL A 211 28.17 5.02 7.77
CA VAL A 211 28.28 4.12 6.60
C VAL A 211 29.63 4.34 5.86
N ARG A 212 30.73 4.36 6.61
CA ARG A 212 32.10 4.58 6.11
C ARG A 212 32.87 3.26 6.03
N SER A 213 32.74 2.56 4.92
CA SER A 213 33.32 1.22 4.75
C SER A 213 34.85 1.17 4.92
N GLU A 214 35.56 2.22 4.50
CA GLU A 214 37.02 2.33 4.61
C GLU A 214 37.45 2.48 6.07
N ALA A 215 36.71 3.25 6.87
CA ALA A 215 36.98 3.38 8.30
C ALA A 215 36.64 2.08 9.05
N VAL A 216 35.52 1.43 8.71
CA VAL A 216 35.16 0.11 9.29
C VAL A 216 36.27 -0.90 9.03
N GLN A 217 36.76 -1.00 7.79
CA GLN A 217 37.86 -1.88 7.44
C GLN A 217 39.11 -1.59 8.28
N LEU A 218 39.54 -0.33 8.32
CA LEU A 218 40.74 0.08 9.05
C LEU A 218 40.63 -0.25 10.56
N LEU A 219 39.45 -0.03 11.16
CA LEU A 219 39.23 -0.29 12.58
C LEU A 219 39.20 -1.79 12.90
N LEU A 220 38.57 -2.60 12.05
CA LEU A 220 38.57 -4.06 12.19
C LEU A 220 39.97 -4.65 12.00
N GLU A 221 40.77 -4.13 11.06
CA GLU A 221 42.19 -4.50 10.89
C GLU A 221 43.05 -4.15 12.11
N ARG A 222 42.61 -3.19 12.94
CA ARG A 222 43.24 -2.81 14.22
C ARG A 222 42.68 -3.56 15.43
N GLY A 223 41.79 -4.53 15.21
CA GLY A 223 41.26 -5.36 16.28
C GLY A 223 40.04 -4.77 17.01
N ALA A 224 39.34 -3.80 16.41
CA ALA A 224 38.02 -3.41 16.91
C ALA A 224 37.07 -4.64 16.93
N ASN A 225 36.26 -4.76 17.98
CA ASN A 225 35.37 -5.91 18.14
C ASN A 225 34.19 -5.81 17.17
N PRO A 226 34.00 -6.77 16.24
CA PRO A 226 32.88 -6.73 15.29
C PRO A 226 31.51 -7.00 15.94
N ASN A 227 31.48 -7.43 17.21
CA ASN A 227 30.28 -7.75 17.98
C ASN A 227 29.94 -6.67 19.01
N ILE A 228 30.22 -5.40 18.70
CA ILE A 228 29.85 -4.29 19.58
C ILE A 228 28.33 -4.06 19.59
N PRO A 229 27.75 -3.68 20.74
CA PRO A 229 26.37 -3.24 20.81
C PRO A 229 26.26 -1.78 20.35
N CYS A 230 25.32 -1.54 19.44
CA CYS A 230 24.94 -0.22 18.96
C CYS A 230 23.54 0.11 19.51
N TRP A 231 23.42 1.21 20.24
CA TRP A 231 22.16 1.60 20.87
C TRP A 231 21.48 2.73 20.11
N ILE A 232 20.26 2.52 19.63
CA ILE A 232 19.42 3.59 19.10
C ILE A 232 18.59 4.12 20.25
N LEU A 233 18.99 5.29 20.75
CA LEU A 233 18.27 6.03 21.79
C LEU A 233 17.36 7.05 21.09
N GLU A 234 16.05 6.91 21.28
CA GLU A 234 15.05 7.85 20.79
C GLU A 234 14.03 8.16 21.89
N ARG A 235 13.31 9.29 21.76
CA ARG A 235 12.42 9.77 22.83
C ARG A 235 11.36 8.74 23.23
N ASN A 236 10.82 8.01 22.25
CA ASN A 236 9.67 7.11 22.44
C ASN A 236 10.06 5.62 22.35
N PHE A 237 11.24 5.30 21.81
CA PHE A 237 11.69 3.93 21.64
C PHE A 237 13.21 3.85 21.81
N ASN A 238 13.67 2.71 22.30
CA ASN A 238 15.09 2.42 22.48
C ASN A 238 15.32 1.03 21.91
N GLU A 239 16.25 0.89 20.99
CA GLU A 239 16.57 -0.38 20.35
C GLU A 239 18.04 -0.71 20.48
N TRP A 240 18.32 -1.97 20.79
CA TRP A 240 19.65 -2.51 20.77
C TRP A 240 19.90 -3.21 19.44
N HIS A 241 21.08 -2.99 18.90
CA HIS A 241 21.59 -3.69 17.74
C HIS A 241 22.97 -4.26 18.05
N SER A 242 23.33 -5.32 17.35
CA SER A 242 24.74 -5.60 17.07
C SER A 242 25.23 -4.65 15.97
N ALA A 243 26.53 -4.44 15.85
CA ALA A 243 27.12 -3.78 14.68
C ALA A 243 26.55 -4.32 13.35
N LEU A 244 26.40 -5.65 13.25
CA LEU A 244 25.85 -6.31 12.08
C LEU A 244 24.37 -5.95 11.83
N SER A 245 23.49 -6.09 12.83
CA SER A 245 22.07 -5.74 12.66
C SER A 245 21.87 -4.24 12.41
N TYR A 246 22.67 -3.37 13.03
CA TYR A 246 22.63 -1.92 12.77
C TYR A 246 22.99 -1.63 11.31
N ALA A 247 24.08 -2.22 10.79
CA ALA A 247 24.51 -2.02 9.42
C ALA A 247 23.45 -2.48 8.40
N ILE A 248 22.69 -3.55 8.71
CA ILE A 248 21.58 -4.03 7.87
C ILE A 248 20.42 -3.05 7.88
N GLN A 249 19.97 -2.58 9.06
CA GLN A 249 18.82 -1.70 9.21
C GLN A 249 19.09 -0.28 8.70
N GLU A 250 19.99 0.43 9.36
CA GLU A 250 20.21 1.87 9.18
C GLU A 250 21.13 2.17 7.98
N GLY A 251 22.07 1.25 7.71
CA GLY A 251 23.04 1.44 6.64
C GLY A 251 22.38 1.62 5.28
N ARG A 252 21.32 0.85 5.00
CA ARG A 252 20.66 0.83 3.68
C ARG A 252 19.84 2.07 3.39
N GLU A 253 19.26 2.69 4.40
CA GLU A 253 18.53 3.95 4.24
C GLU A 253 19.46 5.07 3.77
N LYS A 254 20.72 5.05 4.25
CA LYS A 254 21.74 6.04 3.89
C LYS A 254 22.48 5.69 2.59
N SER A 255 22.92 4.44 2.44
CA SER A 255 23.64 3.94 1.26
C SER A 255 23.62 2.41 1.19
N ARG A 256 22.88 1.86 0.22
CA ARG A 256 22.76 0.42 0.02
C ARG A 256 24.11 -0.27 -0.25
N GLU A 257 24.94 0.30 -1.11
CA GLU A 257 26.26 -0.27 -1.46
C GLU A 257 27.22 -0.23 -0.26
N GLY A 258 27.28 0.92 0.42
CA GLY A 258 28.12 1.08 1.61
C GLY A 258 27.72 0.12 2.73
N ALA A 259 26.42 -0.06 2.95
CA ALA A 259 25.89 -1.02 3.92
C ALA A 259 26.26 -2.46 3.58
N GLN A 260 26.12 -2.87 2.31
CA GLN A 260 26.51 -4.22 1.87
C GLN A 260 28.02 -4.47 2.08
N LYS A 261 28.87 -3.48 1.78
CA LYS A 261 30.32 -3.57 2.01
C LYS A 261 30.63 -3.69 3.51
N ILE A 262 29.97 -2.90 4.37
CA ILE A 262 30.13 -2.98 5.83
C ILE A 262 29.67 -4.33 6.37
N VAL A 263 28.52 -4.85 5.93
CA VAL A 263 28.03 -6.19 6.32
C VAL A 263 29.05 -7.27 5.95
N GLY A 264 29.60 -7.21 4.73
CA GLY A 264 30.66 -8.14 4.31
C GLY A 264 31.92 -8.04 5.17
N LEU A 265 32.37 -6.83 5.48
CA LEU A 265 33.53 -6.58 6.35
C LEU A 265 33.30 -7.15 7.75
N LEU A 266 32.18 -6.83 8.39
CA LEU A 266 31.84 -7.31 9.72
C LEU A 266 31.82 -8.85 9.78
N LEU A 267 31.13 -9.50 8.84
CA LEU A 267 31.09 -10.97 8.77
C LEU A 267 32.47 -11.58 8.54
N SER A 268 33.29 -10.99 7.65
CA SER A 268 34.64 -11.48 7.36
C SER A 268 35.61 -11.35 8.55
N HIS A 269 35.34 -10.43 9.48
CA HIS A 269 36.11 -10.25 10.70
C HIS A 269 35.49 -10.94 11.93
N GLY A 270 34.46 -11.78 11.76
CA GLY A 270 33.90 -12.60 12.84
C GLY A 270 32.73 -11.98 13.60
N ALA A 271 31.96 -11.08 12.97
CA ALA A 271 30.64 -10.72 13.49
C ALA A 271 29.75 -11.98 13.56
N ASP A 272 29.09 -12.18 14.69
CA ASP A 272 28.16 -13.28 14.91
C ASP A 272 26.91 -13.07 14.02
N PRO A 273 26.58 -14.00 13.11
CA PRO A 273 25.39 -13.89 12.26
C PRO A 273 24.07 -13.91 13.06
N GLN A 274 24.11 -14.39 14.31
CA GLN A 274 22.97 -14.34 15.23
C GLN A 274 22.85 -12.96 15.93
N GLY A 275 23.85 -12.09 15.81
CA GLY A 275 23.87 -10.79 16.48
C GLY A 275 24.06 -10.91 18.00
N LEU A 276 23.59 -9.91 18.74
CA LEU A 276 23.72 -9.85 20.20
C LEU A 276 22.43 -10.24 20.91
N GLU A 277 22.57 -10.86 22.09
CA GLU A 277 21.43 -11.24 22.91
C GLU A 277 20.60 -10.03 23.37
N CYS A 278 21.25 -8.93 23.78
CA CYS A 278 20.57 -7.70 24.19
C CYS A 278 19.79 -7.01 23.05
N ALA A 279 20.17 -7.27 21.79
CA ALA A 279 19.46 -6.82 20.59
C ALA A 279 18.28 -7.72 20.21
N GLY A 280 18.24 -8.93 20.74
CA GLY A 280 17.40 -10.02 20.28
C GLY A 280 18.17 -10.94 19.35
N ARG A 281 18.34 -12.20 19.78
CA ARG A 281 19.08 -13.21 19.03
C ARG A 281 18.42 -13.44 17.67
N ASN A 282 19.24 -13.52 16.63
CA ASN A 282 18.87 -13.61 15.21
C ASN A 282 18.21 -12.35 14.60
N LEU A 283 18.36 -11.18 15.23
CA LEU A 283 17.89 -9.91 14.65
C LEU A 283 18.52 -9.60 13.26
N PRO A 284 19.83 -9.88 12.99
CA PRO A 284 20.38 -9.70 11.64
C PRO A 284 19.61 -10.45 10.55
N LEU A 285 19.28 -11.72 10.80
CA LEU A 285 18.50 -12.56 9.88
C LEU A 285 17.09 -12.00 9.68
N MET A 286 16.46 -11.55 10.77
CA MET A 286 15.12 -10.95 10.72
C MET A 286 15.10 -9.73 9.80
N LEU A 287 16.04 -8.81 10.00
CA LEU A 287 16.12 -7.58 9.21
C LEU A 287 16.40 -7.88 7.73
N ALA A 288 17.25 -8.85 7.42
CA ALA A 288 17.48 -9.29 6.04
C ALA A 288 16.19 -9.79 5.37
N ILE A 289 15.37 -10.57 6.10
CA ILE A 289 14.07 -11.07 5.62
C ILE A 289 13.07 -9.93 5.43
N GLN A 290 12.97 -9.03 6.41
CA GLN A 290 12.08 -7.88 6.34
C GLN A 290 12.39 -6.98 5.13
N GLN A 291 13.67 -6.76 4.85
CA GLN A 291 14.14 -5.99 3.71
C GLN A 291 14.13 -6.78 2.39
N ARG A 292 13.70 -8.04 2.42
CA ARG A 292 13.64 -8.96 1.27
C ARG A 292 15.02 -9.18 0.62
N ASP A 293 16.09 -9.09 1.40
CA ASP A 293 17.43 -9.46 0.95
C ASP A 293 17.68 -10.95 1.16
N TRP A 294 17.09 -11.74 0.24
CA TRP A 294 17.15 -13.19 0.32
C TRP A 294 18.57 -13.74 0.23
N ALA A 295 19.47 -13.07 -0.49
CA ALA A 295 20.87 -13.48 -0.60
C ALA A 295 21.60 -13.31 0.74
N LEU A 296 21.40 -12.18 1.43
CA LEU A 296 21.95 -11.99 2.76
C LEU A 296 21.31 -12.94 3.79
N ALA A 297 19.99 -13.15 3.72
CA ALA A 297 19.31 -14.08 4.61
C ALA A 297 19.84 -15.52 4.45
N ASP A 298 20.08 -15.97 3.21
CA ASP A 298 20.73 -17.26 2.95
C ASP A 298 22.15 -17.31 3.51
N LEU A 299 22.97 -16.27 3.27
CA LEU A 299 24.32 -16.19 3.79
C LEU A 299 24.35 -16.27 5.33
N LEU A 300 23.46 -15.54 6.02
CA LEU A 300 23.38 -15.57 7.48
C LEU A 300 23.01 -16.96 7.99
N LEU A 301 22.06 -17.65 7.35
CA LEU A 301 21.70 -19.04 7.68
C LEU A 301 22.89 -19.99 7.46
N ASP A 302 23.62 -19.82 6.35
CA ASP A 302 24.79 -20.65 6.02
C ASP A 302 25.95 -20.41 7.00
N LEU A 303 26.03 -19.22 7.61
CA LEU A 303 26.98 -18.88 8.68
C LEU A 303 26.51 -19.32 10.08
N GLY A 304 25.30 -19.88 10.22
CA GLY A 304 24.80 -20.44 11.48
C GLY A 304 23.71 -19.62 12.17
N ALA A 305 23.14 -18.60 11.53
CA ALA A 305 21.90 -18.00 12.01
C ALA A 305 20.75 -19.02 11.99
N THR A 306 19.79 -18.85 12.89
CA THR A 306 18.63 -19.76 13.02
C THR A 306 17.34 -18.97 13.07
N PHE A 307 16.20 -19.65 12.86
CA PHE A 307 14.89 -19.06 13.07
C PHE A 307 14.41 -19.09 14.53
N GLU A 308 15.22 -19.58 15.47
CA GLU A 308 14.93 -19.56 16.90
C GLU A 308 15.42 -18.25 17.54
N GLY A 309 15.07 -17.99 18.81
CA GLY A 309 15.51 -16.79 19.53
C GLY A 309 14.51 -15.64 19.48
N GLY A 310 14.97 -14.42 19.19
CA GLY A 310 14.23 -13.18 19.42
C GLY A 310 14.71 -12.45 20.67
N GLN A 311 13.99 -11.38 21.04
CA GLN A 311 14.24 -10.68 22.30
C GLN A 311 13.72 -11.53 23.47
N PRO A 312 14.50 -11.69 24.55
CA PRO A 312 14.06 -12.48 25.69
C PRO A 312 12.78 -11.88 26.29
N TYR A 313 11.74 -12.71 26.40
CA TYR A 313 10.56 -12.43 27.20
C TYR A 313 10.83 -12.96 28.61
N GLU A 314 11.31 -12.11 29.52
CA GLU A 314 11.32 -12.47 30.94
C GLU A 314 10.08 -11.91 31.64
N GLU A 315 9.35 -12.78 32.35
CA GLU A 315 8.43 -12.36 33.42
C GLU A 315 9.28 -11.84 34.59
N ASN A 316 9.53 -10.53 34.61
CA ASN A 316 10.36 -9.94 35.66
C ASN A 316 9.66 -10.06 37.03
N SER A 317 10.13 -10.98 37.87
CA SER A 317 9.71 -11.19 39.26
C SER A 317 10.06 -10.02 40.21
N HIS A 318 10.70 -8.94 39.73
CA HIS A 318 11.34 -7.91 40.56
C HIS A 318 11.00 -6.44 40.22
N GLY A 319 9.91 -6.17 39.48
CA GLY A 319 9.33 -4.82 39.41
C GLY A 319 10.20 -3.70 38.83
N HIS A 320 11.31 -4.02 38.15
CA HIS A 320 12.16 -3.03 37.46
C HIS A 320 12.05 -3.13 35.92
N LYS A 321 12.10 -1.93 35.34
CA LYS A 321 11.62 -1.52 34.00
C LYS A 321 12.59 -1.90 32.87
N GLY A 322 12.91 -3.17 32.70
CA GLY A 322 13.15 -3.67 31.35
C GLY A 322 11.83 -3.62 30.60
N LYS A 323 11.77 -3.07 29.38
CA LYS A 323 10.55 -3.07 28.55
C LYS A 323 10.19 -4.52 28.22
N VAL A 324 9.54 -5.22 29.16
CA VAL A 324 8.73 -6.39 28.87
C VAL A 324 7.77 -5.93 27.79
N ILE A 325 7.72 -6.65 26.67
CA ILE A 325 6.69 -6.43 25.67
C ILE A 325 5.36 -6.64 26.39
N SER A 326 4.73 -5.54 26.81
CA SER A 326 3.48 -5.64 27.55
C SER A 326 2.43 -6.25 26.63
N GLU A 327 1.45 -6.93 27.21
CA GLU A 327 0.31 -7.47 26.46
C GLU A 327 -0.39 -6.38 25.61
N VAL A 328 -0.31 -5.13 26.06
CA VAL A 328 -0.75 -3.95 25.31
C VAL A 328 0.02 -3.76 24.01
N HIS A 329 1.35 -3.95 23.99
CA HIS A 329 2.14 -3.85 22.74
C HIS A 329 1.85 -5.03 21.80
N LEU A 330 1.57 -6.22 22.32
CA LEU A 330 1.21 -7.40 21.50
C LEU A 330 -0.12 -7.25 20.78
N THR A 331 -1.05 -6.53 21.40
CA THR A 331 -2.41 -6.30 20.88
C THR A 331 -2.56 -4.95 20.18
N MET A 332 -1.54 -4.10 20.23
CA MET A 332 -1.55 -2.77 19.62
C MET A 332 -1.78 -2.88 18.11
N GLY A 333 -2.80 -2.16 17.61
CA GLY A 333 -3.21 -2.20 16.20
C GLY A 333 -4.31 -3.20 15.87
N TYR A 334 -4.70 -4.09 16.81
CA TYR A 334 -5.83 -5.01 16.63
C TYR A 334 -7.05 -4.57 17.43
N ARG A 335 -8.24 -4.79 16.87
CA ARG A 335 -9.49 -4.62 17.62
C ARG A 335 -9.69 -5.82 18.52
N GLU A 336 -10.06 -5.59 19.77
CA GLU A 336 -10.37 -6.66 20.72
C GLU A 336 -11.41 -7.64 20.16
N GLU A 337 -12.43 -7.14 19.45
CA GLU A 337 -13.45 -7.95 18.78
C GLU A 337 -12.88 -8.96 17.76
N ASP A 338 -11.81 -8.59 17.05
CA ASP A 338 -11.21 -9.47 16.04
C ASP A 338 -10.36 -10.55 16.71
N LEU A 339 -9.66 -10.23 17.80
CA LEU A 339 -8.94 -11.21 18.62
C LEU A 339 -9.92 -12.18 19.30
N GLN A 340 -11.00 -11.67 19.91
CA GLN A 340 -12.07 -12.49 20.48
C GLN A 340 -12.73 -13.38 19.42
N TRP A 341 -12.91 -12.88 18.19
CA TRP A 341 -13.45 -13.69 17.10
C TRP A 341 -12.50 -14.82 16.70
N VAL A 342 -11.20 -14.56 16.57
CA VAL A 342 -10.19 -15.61 16.33
C VAL A 342 -10.24 -16.64 17.44
N ASP A 343 -10.28 -16.18 18.69
CA ASP A 343 -10.30 -17.06 19.85
C ASP A 343 -11.53 -17.97 19.87
N GLN A 344 -12.72 -17.39 19.70
CA GLN A 344 -13.97 -18.16 19.76
C GLN A 344 -14.24 -19.01 18.51
N LYS A 345 -13.79 -18.57 17.33
CA LYS A 345 -14.19 -19.18 16.05
C LYS A 345 -13.06 -19.92 15.33
N LEU A 346 -11.79 -19.62 15.59
CA LEU A 346 -10.67 -20.26 14.90
C LEU A 346 -9.78 -21.07 15.83
N SER A 347 -9.51 -20.64 17.07
CA SER A 347 -8.70 -21.42 18.03
C SER A 347 -9.21 -22.86 18.27
N PRO A 348 -10.52 -23.17 18.27
CA PRO A 348 -10.98 -24.55 18.39
C PRO A 348 -10.68 -25.44 17.17
N LEU A 349 -10.28 -24.84 16.04
CA LEU A 349 -9.96 -25.53 14.78
C LEU A 349 -8.46 -25.48 14.43
N ILE A 350 -7.71 -24.55 15.03
CA ILE A 350 -6.29 -24.31 14.74
C ILE A 350 -5.56 -24.24 16.08
N SER A 351 -4.49 -25.01 16.24
CA SER A 351 -3.58 -24.83 17.36
C SER A 351 -2.82 -23.52 17.18
N LEU A 352 -3.26 -22.47 17.87
CA LEU A 352 -2.59 -21.18 17.88
C LEU A 352 -1.63 -21.11 19.07
N ALA A 353 -0.38 -20.73 18.81
CA ALA A 353 0.59 -20.46 19.86
C ALA A 353 0.28 -19.11 20.53
N LYS A 354 0.72 -19.00 21.77
CA LYS A 354 0.79 -17.71 22.45
C LYS A 354 1.87 -16.85 21.78
N PRO A 355 1.72 -15.52 21.81
CA PRO A 355 2.66 -14.65 21.10
C PRO A 355 4.12 -14.78 21.56
N TRP A 356 4.34 -15.01 22.85
CA TRP A 356 5.68 -15.18 23.44
C TRP A 356 6.28 -16.59 23.26
N GLU A 357 5.54 -17.53 22.66
CA GLU A 357 6.06 -18.87 22.33
C GLU A 357 6.77 -18.89 20.97
N ILE A 358 6.77 -17.77 20.24
CA ILE A 358 7.47 -17.62 18.98
C ILE A 358 8.52 -16.50 19.07
N PRO A 359 9.56 -16.52 18.23
CA PRO A 359 10.55 -15.44 18.15
C PRO A 359 9.90 -14.09 17.83
N LEU A 360 10.02 -13.16 18.78
CA LEU A 360 9.53 -11.79 18.68
C LEU A 360 10.69 -10.81 18.60
N PHE A 361 10.53 -9.78 17.78
CA PHE A 361 11.49 -8.68 17.68
C PHE A 361 10.72 -7.37 17.76
N LEU A 362 11.15 -6.48 18.65
CA LEU A 362 10.63 -5.11 18.69
C LEU A 362 11.37 -4.28 17.64
N GLN A 363 10.61 -3.71 16.72
CA GLN A 363 11.07 -2.63 15.87
C GLN A 363 10.44 -1.34 16.37
N GLY A 364 11.26 -0.45 16.89
CA GLY A 364 10.83 0.84 17.40
C GLY A 364 10.44 1.78 16.28
N ASP A 365 9.50 2.65 16.62
CA ASP A 365 9.05 3.75 15.77
C ASP A 365 8.59 4.91 16.67
N GLY A 366 8.21 6.03 16.05
CA GLY A 366 7.74 7.20 16.78
C GLY A 366 6.55 6.97 17.71
N GLN A 367 5.85 5.83 17.60
CA GLN A 367 4.66 5.46 18.39
C GLN A 367 4.94 4.41 19.47
N GLY A 368 6.20 4.02 19.67
CA GLY A 368 6.60 3.04 20.68
C GLY A 368 7.04 1.69 20.11
N GLY A 369 6.97 1.55 18.78
CA GLY A 369 7.37 0.35 18.06
C GLY A 369 6.24 -0.64 17.82
N HIS A 370 6.53 -1.59 16.93
CA HIS A 370 5.67 -2.73 16.62
C HIS A 370 6.48 -4.02 16.65
N ILE A 371 5.77 -5.12 16.86
CA ILE A 371 6.40 -6.43 16.99
C ILE A 371 6.38 -7.10 15.63
N ILE A 372 7.55 -7.55 15.21
CA ILE A 372 7.72 -8.30 13.98
C ILE A 372 8.15 -9.73 14.30
N THR A 373 7.77 -10.67 13.43
CA THR A 373 8.17 -12.09 13.50
C THR A 373 8.66 -12.55 12.15
N PHE A 374 9.49 -13.60 12.11
CA PHE A 374 10.00 -14.13 10.84
C PHE A 374 8.85 -14.52 9.93
N LEU A 375 7.86 -15.23 10.49
CA LEU A 375 6.68 -15.66 9.77
C LEU A 375 5.85 -14.47 9.30
N GLY A 376 5.69 -13.42 10.10
CA GLY A 376 4.95 -12.22 9.71
C GLY A 376 5.53 -11.52 8.48
N ASN A 377 6.86 -11.50 8.33
CA ASN A 377 7.52 -10.92 7.15
C ASN A 377 7.51 -11.82 5.92
N LEU A 378 7.41 -13.15 6.10
CA LEU A 378 7.43 -14.13 5.02
C LEU A 378 6.04 -14.57 4.54
N ALA A 379 5.04 -14.50 5.41
CA ALA A 379 3.71 -15.02 5.14
C ALA A 379 2.91 -14.01 4.31
N SER A 380 3.29 -13.92 3.03
CA SER A 380 2.61 -13.17 1.98
C SER A 380 2.55 -14.04 0.73
N ASP A 381 1.46 -13.91 -0.04
CA ASP A 381 1.30 -14.65 -1.29
C ASP A 381 2.41 -14.34 -2.30
N GLN A 382 2.98 -13.14 -2.24
CA GLN A 382 4.11 -12.73 -3.09
C GLN A 382 5.42 -13.48 -2.77
N HIS A 383 5.56 -14.04 -1.56
CA HIS A 383 6.80 -14.66 -1.08
C HIS A 383 6.61 -16.13 -0.71
N ILE A 384 5.59 -16.80 -1.27
CA ILE A 384 5.29 -18.19 -0.95
C ILE A 384 6.47 -19.14 -1.23
N ALA A 385 7.29 -18.83 -2.25
CA ALA A 385 8.49 -19.60 -2.56
C ALA A 385 9.54 -19.49 -1.44
N GLN A 386 9.78 -18.28 -0.93
CA GLN A 386 10.69 -18.03 0.18
C GLN A 386 10.17 -18.63 1.49
N LEU A 387 8.86 -18.53 1.75
CA LEU A 387 8.24 -19.17 2.91
C LEU A 387 8.51 -20.69 2.92
N ARG A 388 8.28 -21.37 1.79
CA ARG A 388 8.55 -22.81 1.64
C ARG A 388 10.03 -23.14 1.79
N LYS A 389 10.90 -22.33 1.19
CA LYS A 389 12.35 -22.50 1.28
C LYS A 389 12.84 -22.41 2.73
N TYR A 390 12.40 -21.39 3.47
CA TYR A 390 12.84 -21.17 4.84
C TYR A 390 12.17 -22.10 5.84
N GLU A 391 10.94 -22.56 5.58
CA GLU A 391 10.34 -23.67 6.32
C GLU A 391 11.21 -24.94 6.23
N ALA A 392 11.74 -25.25 5.03
CA ALA A 392 12.68 -26.36 4.87
C ALA A 392 14.04 -26.14 5.57
N LYS A 393 14.39 -24.88 5.87
CA LYS A 393 15.57 -24.50 6.67
C LYS A 393 15.25 -24.32 8.17
N GLY A 394 14.08 -24.75 8.66
CA GLY A 394 13.73 -24.75 10.08
C GLY A 394 12.92 -23.54 10.56
N LEU A 395 12.34 -22.73 9.68
CA LEU A 395 11.39 -21.69 10.07
C LEU A 395 10.13 -22.31 10.71
N GLY A 396 9.83 -21.91 11.94
CA GLY A 396 8.58 -22.27 12.61
C GLY A 396 7.35 -21.70 11.89
N THR A 397 6.38 -22.56 11.58
CA THR A 397 5.12 -22.18 10.90
C THR A 397 3.93 -22.06 11.85
N THR A 398 4.18 -22.04 13.16
CA THR A 398 3.13 -21.92 14.16
C THR A 398 2.50 -20.54 14.12
N LEU A 399 1.18 -20.49 14.00
CA LEU A 399 0.42 -19.24 13.93
C LEU A 399 0.06 -18.76 15.33
N THR A 400 0.15 -17.45 15.54
CA THR A 400 -0.46 -16.75 16.68
C THR A 400 -1.77 -16.10 16.23
N PRO A 401 -2.66 -15.68 17.15
CA PRO A 401 -3.88 -14.96 16.77
C PRO A 401 -3.61 -13.71 15.92
N MET A 402 -2.57 -12.95 16.24
CA MET A 402 -2.20 -11.72 15.51
C MET A 402 -1.63 -12.02 14.13
N LEU A 403 -0.78 -13.06 13.99
CA LEU A 403 -0.28 -13.46 12.68
C LEU A 403 -1.39 -13.96 11.77
N LEU A 404 -2.33 -14.74 12.31
CA LEU A 404 -3.51 -15.16 11.58
C LEU A 404 -4.36 -13.96 11.14
N LEU A 405 -4.59 -12.97 12.00
CA LEU A 405 -5.28 -11.74 11.63
C LEU A 405 -4.53 -10.93 10.57
N ASN A 406 -3.20 -10.85 10.63
CA ASN A 406 -2.40 -10.18 9.60
C ASN A 406 -2.57 -10.83 8.24
N LEU A 407 -2.54 -12.17 8.19
CA LEU A 407 -2.78 -12.92 6.95
C LEU A 407 -4.18 -12.68 6.40
N ILE A 408 -5.18 -12.67 7.29
CA ILE A 408 -6.58 -12.44 6.92
C ILE A 408 -6.78 -11.01 6.39
N ASN A 409 -6.26 -10.01 7.11
CA ASN A 409 -6.42 -8.61 6.76
C ASN A 409 -5.58 -8.22 5.53
N GLY A 410 -4.41 -8.84 5.34
CA GLY A 410 -3.55 -8.68 4.18
C GLY A 410 -3.95 -9.52 2.96
N GLY A 411 -5.06 -10.27 3.03
CA GLY A 411 -5.55 -11.07 1.91
C GLY A 411 -4.60 -12.20 1.46
N CYS A 412 -3.70 -12.65 2.33
CA CYS A 412 -2.63 -13.62 2.04
C CYS A 412 -3.18 -15.06 2.06
N TYR A 413 -3.99 -15.38 1.05
CA TYR A 413 -4.74 -16.64 0.99
C TYR A 413 -3.83 -17.85 0.74
N GLU A 414 -2.89 -17.75 -0.20
CA GLU A 414 -2.00 -18.86 -0.54
C GLU A 414 -1.00 -19.13 0.60
N ALA A 415 -0.48 -18.09 1.24
CA ALA A 415 0.34 -18.22 2.42
C ALA A 415 -0.43 -18.89 3.57
N LEU A 416 -1.65 -18.44 3.88
CA LEU A 416 -2.45 -19.05 4.94
C LEU A 416 -2.83 -20.50 4.60
N ARG A 417 -3.19 -20.78 3.35
CA ARG A 417 -3.50 -22.14 2.88
C ARG A 417 -2.30 -23.07 3.03
N HIS A 418 -1.10 -22.59 2.69
CA HIS A 418 0.15 -23.33 2.86
C HIS A 418 0.46 -23.60 4.33
N LEU A 419 0.30 -22.61 5.21
CA LEU A 419 0.53 -22.76 6.66
C LEU A 419 -0.48 -23.71 7.32
N LEU A 420 -1.70 -23.79 6.77
CA LEU A 420 -2.75 -24.69 7.26
C LEU A 420 -2.83 -26.03 6.50
N ARG A 421 -1.88 -26.33 5.59
CA ARG A 421 -2.00 -27.49 4.68
C ARG A 421 -2.12 -28.85 5.37
N ASN A 422 -1.58 -28.97 6.59
CA ASN A 422 -1.64 -30.19 7.41
C ASN A 422 -2.84 -30.20 8.37
N ASN A 423 -3.65 -29.14 8.41
CA ASN A 423 -4.80 -29.06 9.30
C ASN A 423 -6.04 -29.72 8.63
N PRO A 424 -6.63 -30.76 9.25
CA PRO A 424 -7.77 -31.48 8.67
C PRO A 424 -9.02 -30.62 8.50
N ASP A 425 -9.15 -29.54 9.29
CA ASP A 425 -10.28 -28.60 9.27
C ASP A 425 -10.05 -27.39 8.34
N ILE A 426 -9.02 -27.38 7.48
CA ILE A 426 -8.68 -26.23 6.63
C ILE A 426 -9.90 -25.70 5.86
N GLY A 427 -10.74 -26.56 5.28
CA GLY A 427 -11.95 -26.14 4.58
C GLY A 427 -12.93 -25.36 5.48
N ARG A 428 -13.12 -25.82 6.72
CA ARG A 428 -13.99 -25.18 7.73
C ARG A 428 -13.40 -23.87 8.22
N ILE A 429 -12.09 -23.82 8.42
CA ILE A 429 -11.35 -22.60 8.78
C ILE A 429 -11.52 -21.54 7.70
N MET A 430 -11.18 -21.86 6.44
CA MET A 430 -11.28 -20.92 5.32
C MET A 430 -12.73 -20.46 5.11
N PHE A 431 -13.72 -21.34 5.31
CA PHE A 431 -15.13 -20.95 5.28
C PHE A 431 -15.49 -19.93 6.38
N ARG A 432 -15.05 -20.14 7.63
CA ARG A 432 -15.30 -19.19 8.73
C ARG A 432 -14.65 -17.83 8.47
N ILE A 433 -13.43 -17.82 7.95
CA ILE A 433 -12.74 -16.59 7.58
C ILE A 433 -13.51 -15.87 6.47
N ARG A 434 -13.85 -16.54 5.37
CA ARG A 434 -14.64 -15.96 4.26
C ARG A 434 -16.00 -15.44 4.72
N ARG A 435 -16.64 -16.10 5.70
CA ARG A 435 -17.91 -15.61 6.25
C ARG A 435 -17.75 -14.29 7.01
N ARG A 436 -16.63 -14.09 7.72
CA ARG A 436 -16.31 -12.85 8.46
C ARG A 436 -15.77 -11.76 7.54
N LYS A 437 -14.89 -12.12 6.60
CA LYS A 437 -14.25 -11.26 5.61
C LYS A 437 -14.51 -11.86 4.23
N PRO A 438 -15.66 -11.53 3.58
CA PRO A 438 -16.02 -12.07 2.27
C PRO A 438 -14.97 -11.84 1.18
N ASP A 439 -14.15 -10.80 1.35
CA ASP A 439 -13.08 -10.44 0.42
C ASP A 439 -11.75 -11.16 0.68
N PHE A 440 -11.68 -11.95 1.77
CA PHE A 440 -10.56 -12.85 2.00
C PHE A 440 -10.57 -13.95 0.93
N ALA A 441 -9.43 -14.17 0.27
CA ALA A 441 -9.24 -14.95 -0.97
C ALA A 441 -9.60 -14.24 -2.29
N THR A 442 -10.19 -13.05 -2.26
CA THR A 442 -10.62 -12.38 -3.52
C THR A 442 -9.63 -11.34 -4.00
N GLN A 443 -8.72 -10.87 -3.13
CA GLN A 443 -7.61 -10.00 -3.51
C GLN A 443 -6.52 -10.74 -4.32
N GLY A 444 -6.40 -12.07 -4.20
CA GLY A 444 -5.48 -12.89 -5.01
C GLY A 444 -6.12 -13.58 -6.21
N ASN A 445 -7.45 -13.45 -6.39
CA ASN A 445 -8.21 -14.19 -7.40
C ASN A 445 -9.46 -13.38 -7.83
N GLU A 446 -9.24 -12.15 -8.31
CA GLU A 446 -10.33 -11.26 -8.77
C GLU A 446 -11.21 -11.89 -9.88
N LEU A 447 -10.72 -12.94 -10.55
CA LEU A 447 -11.45 -13.63 -11.60
C LEU A 447 -12.35 -14.78 -11.19
N MET A 448 -12.17 -15.34 -10.00
CA MET A 448 -13.10 -16.36 -9.47
C MET A 448 -14.48 -15.75 -9.14
N ARG A 449 -14.63 -14.42 -9.20
CA ARG A 449 -15.90 -13.71 -8.98
C ARG A 449 -16.64 -13.28 -10.25
N CYS A 450 -16.01 -13.25 -11.43
CA CYS A 450 -16.72 -12.80 -12.64
C CYS A 450 -17.64 -13.87 -13.23
N VAL A 451 -17.40 -15.16 -12.95
CA VAL A 451 -18.30 -16.24 -13.36
C VAL A 451 -18.55 -17.20 -12.20
N PRO A 452 -19.80 -17.39 -11.77
CA PRO A 452 -20.16 -18.47 -10.86
C PRO A 452 -19.83 -19.82 -11.53
N GLU A 453 -18.66 -20.39 -11.27
CA GLU A 453 -18.30 -21.74 -11.72
C GLU A 453 -19.21 -22.81 -11.07
N HIS A 454 -19.89 -22.46 -9.97
CA HIS A 454 -20.53 -23.43 -9.07
C HIS A 454 -21.96 -23.90 -9.43
N ASP A 455 -22.69 -23.23 -10.34
CA ASP A 455 -24.08 -23.63 -10.66
C ASP A 455 -24.28 -24.25 -12.05
N GLY A 456 -23.22 -24.31 -12.87
CA GLY A 456 -23.27 -24.85 -14.23
C GLY A 456 -24.14 -24.04 -15.21
N SER A 457 -24.83 -22.98 -14.79
CA SER A 457 -25.77 -22.24 -15.63
C SER A 457 -25.07 -21.42 -16.74
N HIS A 458 -23.76 -21.26 -16.61
CA HIS A 458 -22.90 -20.51 -17.53
C HIS A 458 -22.14 -21.39 -18.52
N THR A 459 -22.21 -22.73 -18.40
CA THR A 459 -21.44 -23.64 -19.26
C THR A 459 -21.98 -23.65 -20.68
N LEU A 460 -21.11 -23.51 -21.66
CA LEU A 460 -21.43 -23.66 -23.08
C LEU A 460 -21.20 -25.10 -23.52
N SER A 461 -22.25 -25.91 -23.48
CA SER A 461 -22.22 -27.26 -24.07
C SER A 461 -22.19 -27.16 -25.60
N GLY A 462 -21.21 -27.79 -26.25
CA GLY A 462 -21.08 -27.82 -27.71
C GLY A 462 -20.44 -26.58 -28.33
N PHE A 463 -19.82 -25.71 -27.53
CA PHE A 463 -18.98 -24.64 -28.07
C PHE A 463 -17.66 -25.23 -28.59
N HIS A 464 -17.31 -24.88 -29.82
CA HIS A 464 -16.06 -25.27 -30.45
C HIS A 464 -15.15 -24.03 -30.54
N PRO A 465 -14.13 -23.90 -29.66
CA PRO A 465 -13.24 -22.74 -29.70
C PRO A 465 -12.45 -22.71 -31.00
N CYS A 466 -12.21 -21.49 -31.51
CA CYS A 466 -11.26 -21.28 -32.59
C CYS A 466 -9.88 -21.06 -31.99
N GLU A 467 -9.05 -22.11 -31.97
CA GLU A 467 -7.73 -22.14 -31.34
C GLU A 467 -6.80 -20.99 -31.80
N GLU A 468 -6.87 -20.61 -33.08
CA GLU A 468 -6.09 -19.52 -33.67
C GLU A 468 -6.43 -18.13 -33.11
N THR A 469 -7.55 -18.01 -32.41
CA THR A 469 -8.06 -16.74 -31.90
C THR A 469 -8.04 -16.63 -30.38
N ALA A 470 -7.64 -17.69 -29.68
CA ALA A 470 -7.66 -17.73 -28.22
C ALA A 470 -6.63 -16.77 -27.61
N LEU A 471 -7.05 -15.98 -26.63
CA LEU A 471 -6.17 -15.20 -25.77
C LEU A 471 -5.70 -16.07 -24.60
N THR A 472 -4.39 -16.31 -24.50
CA THR A 472 -3.79 -16.93 -23.32
C THR A 472 -3.26 -15.85 -22.39
N LEU A 473 -3.75 -15.85 -21.16
CA LEU A 473 -3.41 -14.86 -20.14
C LEU A 473 -2.15 -15.29 -19.37
N PRO A 474 -1.52 -14.39 -18.60
CA PRO A 474 -0.28 -14.71 -17.88
C PRO A 474 -0.41 -15.85 -16.86
N ASP A 475 -1.63 -16.10 -16.38
CA ASP A 475 -1.95 -17.20 -15.46
C ASP A 475 -2.25 -18.54 -16.18
N GLY A 476 -2.13 -18.57 -17.52
CA GLY A 476 -2.43 -19.73 -18.36
C GLY A 476 -3.91 -19.88 -18.73
N THR A 477 -4.80 -19.02 -18.21
CA THR A 477 -6.21 -19.03 -18.57
C THR A 477 -6.39 -18.71 -20.05
N ARG A 478 -7.23 -19.49 -20.74
CA ARG A 478 -7.58 -19.24 -22.14
C ARG A 478 -8.94 -18.56 -22.25
N VAL A 479 -9.01 -17.52 -23.08
CA VAL A 479 -10.22 -16.75 -23.36
C VAL A 479 -10.51 -16.79 -24.85
N HIS A 480 -11.77 -17.03 -25.20
CA HIS A 480 -12.25 -17.24 -26.57
C HIS A 480 -13.41 -16.29 -26.89
N ALA A 481 -13.56 -15.94 -28.18
CA ALA A 481 -14.76 -15.25 -28.66
C ALA A 481 -15.87 -16.25 -28.98
N TRP A 482 -17.10 -15.96 -28.55
CA TRP A 482 -18.24 -16.83 -28.80
C TRP A 482 -18.97 -16.45 -30.09
N LEU A 483 -18.55 -17.02 -31.22
CA LEU A 483 -19.16 -16.71 -32.52
C LEU A 483 -20.49 -17.44 -32.78
N ASP A 484 -20.77 -18.52 -32.06
CA ASP A 484 -22.06 -19.25 -32.13
C ASP A 484 -23.21 -18.49 -31.45
N CYS A 485 -22.95 -17.28 -30.93
CA CYS A 485 -24.02 -16.39 -30.50
C CYS A 485 -24.84 -15.86 -31.69
N VAL A 486 -24.34 -15.91 -32.92
CA VAL A 486 -25.13 -15.63 -34.14
C VAL A 486 -25.92 -16.88 -34.52
N ALA A 487 -27.23 -16.74 -34.74
CA ALA A 487 -28.04 -17.92 -35.08
C ALA A 487 -27.62 -18.48 -36.45
N PRO A 488 -27.62 -19.81 -36.63
CA PRO A 488 -27.26 -20.41 -37.91
C PRO A 488 -28.26 -20.01 -39.02
N PRO A 489 -27.85 -20.06 -40.30
CA PRO A 489 -28.78 -19.94 -41.41
C PRO A 489 -29.94 -20.94 -41.28
N ALA A 490 -31.16 -20.54 -41.66
CA ALA A 490 -32.39 -21.33 -41.51
C ALA A 490 -32.80 -21.67 -40.06
N HIS A 491 -32.42 -20.85 -39.09
CA HIS A 491 -32.93 -20.95 -37.71
C HIS A 491 -34.46 -20.79 -37.63
N SER A 492 -35.07 -21.25 -36.54
CA SER A 492 -36.53 -21.16 -36.32
C SER A 492 -37.01 -19.92 -35.55
N HIS A 493 -36.14 -18.96 -35.20
CA HIS A 493 -36.53 -17.75 -34.45
C HIS A 493 -37.52 -16.79 -35.16
N GLY A 494 -37.93 -17.12 -36.38
CA GLY A 494 -38.95 -16.41 -37.16
C GLY A 494 -38.42 -15.19 -37.91
N PRO A 495 -39.30 -14.49 -38.64
CA PRO A 495 -38.89 -13.42 -39.55
C PRO A 495 -38.39 -12.21 -38.76
N ILE A 496 -37.58 -11.40 -39.42
CA ILE A 496 -36.86 -10.29 -38.80
C ILE A 496 -36.93 -9.04 -39.68
N SER A 497 -36.84 -7.86 -39.07
CA SER A 497 -36.83 -6.60 -39.84
C SER A 497 -35.63 -6.54 -40.80
N PRO A 498 -35.78 -5.93 -41.99
CA PRO A 498 -34.66 -5.74 -42.91
C PRO A 498 -33.48 -5.04 -42.22
N GLY A 499 -32.27 -5.55 -42.44
CA GLY A 499 -31.05 -5.04 -41.79
C GLY A 499 -30.88 -5.45 -40.32
N CYS A 500 -31.56 -6.51 -39.88
CA CYS A 500 -31.36 -7.13 -38.57
C CYS A 500 -31.04 -8.63 -38.70
N PHE A 501 -30.46 -9.19 -37.65
CA PHE A 501 -30.13 -10.61 -37.52
C PHE A 501 -30.37 -11.11 -36.08
N TRP A 502 -30.51 -12.43 -35.86
CA TRP A 502 -30.71 -12.97 -34.52
C TRP A 502 -29.40 -13.26 -33.82
N LEU A 503 -29.24 -12.67 -32.64
CA LEU A 503 -28.09 -12.80 -31.77
C LEU A 503 -28.52 -13.29 -30.39
N GLN A 504 -27.83 -14.30 -29.87
CA GLN A 504 -27.98 -14.77 -28.50
C GLN A 504 -27.19 -13.87 -27.56
N THR A 505 -27.91 -12.94 -26.93
CA THR A 505 -27.37 -12.06 -25.91
C THR A 505 -27.41 -12.72 -24.53
N ILE A 506 -26.53 -12.29 -23.63
CA ILE A 506 -26.55 -12.71 -22.22
C ILE A 506 -27.08 -11.53 -21.42
N SER A 507 -28.18 -11.76 -20.71
CA SER A 507 -28.69 -10.83 -19.71
C SER A 507 -28.30 -11.36 -18.34
N ALA A 508 -27.63 -10.53 -17.55
CA ALA A 508 -27.25 -10.84 -16.18
C ALA A 508 -28.07 -9.98 -15.21
N ASP A 509 -28.79 -10.61 -14.29
CA ASP A 509 -29.40 -9.95 -13.15
C ASP A 509 -28.28 -9.69 -12.13
N HIS A 510 -27.95 -8.42 -11.86
CA HIS A 510 -26.89 -8.06 -10.89
C HIS A 510 -27.48 -7.53 -9.57
N ARG A 511 -26.86 -7.89 -8.44
CA ARG A 511 -27.11 -7.28 -7.12
C ARG A 511 -25.92 -6.41 -6.74
N ARG A 512 -26.16 -5.13 -6.47
CA ARG A 512 -25.14 -4.26 -5.90
C ARG A 512 -24.98 -4.54 -4.40
N TRP A 513 -23.75 -4.77 -3.97
CA TRP A 513 -23.39 -4.93 -2.56
C TRP A 513 -22.18 -4.03 -2.28
N GLY A 514 -22.44 -2.79 -1.84
CA GLY A 514 -21.42 -1.74 -1.73
C GLY A 514 -20.90 -1.28 -3.10
N GLU A 515 -19.58 -1.30 -3.27
CA GLU A 515 -18.92 -1.02 -4.55
C GLU A 515 -18.94 -2.22 -5.51
N HIS A 516 -19.39 -3.40 -5.07
CA HIS A 516 -19.35 -4.62 -5.86
C HIS A 516 -20.70 -4.94 -6.51
N LEU A 517 -20.65 -5.50 -7.73
CA LEU A 517 -21.81 -6.09 -8.42
C LEU A 517 -21.67 -7.60 -8.43
N LYS A 518 -22.63 -8.30 -7.80
CA LYS A 518 -22.72 -9.76 -7.83
C LYS A 518 -23.73 -10.18 -8.90
N THR A 519 -23.32 -10.98 -9.87
CA THR A 519 -24.26 -11.62 -10.81
C THR A 519 -25.09 -12.67 -10.06
N ILE A 520 -26.41 -12.48 -10.04
CA ILE A 520 -27.38 -13.35 -9.37
C ILE A 520 -27.81 -14.48 -10.31
N ARG A 521 -28.07 -14.13 -11.57
CA ARG A 521 -28.61 -15.04 -12.57
C ARG A 521 -28.24 -14.55 -13.95
N THR A 522 -27.79 -15.43 -14.83
CA THR A 522 -27.72 -15.13 -16.27
C THR A 522 -28.82 -15.84 -17.03
N ARG A 523 -29.28 -15.21 -18.10
CA ARG A 523 -30.22 -15.78 -19.06
C ARG A 523 -29.67 -15.55 -20.45
N ARG A 524 -29.68 -16.60 -21.27
CA ARG A 524 -29.43 -16.49 -22.70
C ARG A 524 -30.73 -16.12 -23.38
N VAL A 525 -30.73 -15.03 -24.14
CA VAL A 525 -31.91 -14.51 -24.81
C VAL A 525 -31.56 -14.22 -26.27
N TRP A 526 -32.26 -14.88 -27.18
CA TRP A 526 -32.22 -14.55 -28.60
C TRP A 526 -32.91 -13.21 -28.83
N ARG A 527 -32.22 -12.28 -29.50
CA ARG A 527 -32.73 -10.95 -29.83
C ARG A 527 -32.46 -10.63 -31.28
N ALA A 528 -33.39 -9.91 -31.91
CA ALA A 528 -33.15 -9.26 -33.19
C ALA A 528 -32.26 -8.03 -32.97
N VAL A 529 -31.09 -8.02 -33.58
CA VAL A 529 -30.10 -6.93 -33.46
C VAL A 529 -29.87 -6.32 -34.84
N LYS A 530 -29.78 -4.99 -34.91
CA LYS A 530 -29.45 -4.27 -36.15
C LYS A 530 -28.02 -4.59 -36.56
N VAL A 531 -27.78 -4.66 -37.87
CA VAL A 531 -26.42 -4.77 -38.40
C VAL A 531 -25.55 -3.62 -37.85
N PRO A 532 -24.39 -3.93 -37.25
CA PRO A 532 -23.49 -2.93 -36.73
C PRO A 532 -22.96 -2.06 -37.87
N LYS A 533 -22.84 -0.76 -37.63
CA LYS A 533 -22.38 0.23 -38.64
C LYS A 533 -20.87 0.39 -38.68
N ASN A 534 -20.17 -0.14 -37.68
CA ASN A 534 -18.72 -0.06 -37.53
C ASN A 534 -18.23 -1.19 -36.61
N ASP A 535 -16.91 -1.41 -36.61
CA ASP A 535 -16.24 -2.44 -35.81
C ASP A 535 -16.51 -2.31 -34.31
N TYR A 536 -16.63 -1.09 -33.80
CA TYR A 536 -16.94 -0.86 -32.40
C TYR A 536 -18.31 -1.42 -31.99
N GLN A 537 -19.33 -1.22 -32.83
CA GLN A 537 -20.65 -1.80 -32.61
C GLN A 537 -20.65 -3.32 -32.82
N LEU A 538 -19.78 -3.83 -33.70
CA LEU A 538 -19.60 -5.25 -33.92
C LEU A 538 -19.01 -5.93 -32.68
N GLU A 539 -17.95 -5.38 -32.10
CA GLU A 539 -17.28 -5.91 -30.91
C GLU A 539 -18.18 -5.94 -29.66
N ASP A 540 -19.11 -4.98 -29.54
CA ASP A 540 -20.12 -4.96 -28.48
C ASP A 540 -21.11 -6.13 -28.58
N LEU A 541 -21.13 -6.87 -29.69
CA LEU A 541 -22.01 -8.00 -29.94
C LEU A 541 -21.31 -9.36 -29.81
N ILE A 542 -20.00 -9.39 -29.54
CA ILE A 542 -19.19 -10.62 -29.47
C ILE A 542 -18.88 -10.97 -28.02
N PRO A 543 -19.56 -11.94 -27.40
CA PRO A 543 -19.31 -12.32 -26.00
C PRO A 543 -17.99 -13.07 -25.85
N LEU A 544 -17.36 -12.95 -24.67
CA LEU A 544 -16.15 -13.69 -24.33
C LEU A 544 -16.43 -14.90 -23.42
N VAL A 545 -15.62 -15.93 -23.59
CA VAL A 545 -15.71 -17.23 -22.93
C VAL A 545 -14.38 -17.58 -22.29
N LYS A 546 -14.38 -18.06 -21.06
CA LYS A 546 -13.20 -18.59 -20.36
C LYS A 546 -13.21 -20.11 -20.45
N GLU A 547 -12.05 -20.69 -20.75
CA GLU A 547 -11.82 -22.13 -20.69
C GLU A 547 -11.27 -22.51 -19.30
N VAL A 548 -11.88 -23.52 -18.67
CA VAL A 548 -11.43 -24.11 -17.41
C VAL A 548 -11.64 -25.62 -17.51
N ASN A 549 -10.55 -26.39 -17.51
CA ASN A 549 -10.58 -27.87 -17.61
C ASN A 549 -11.48 -28.36 -18.75
N ASP A 550 -11.22 -27.90 -19.98
CA ASP A 550 -12.00 -28.22 -21.19
C ASP A 550 -13.49 -27.83 -21.14
N THR A 551 -13.88 -27.04 -20.14
CA THR A 551 -15.25 -26.53 -19.97
C THR A 551 -15.27 -25.03 -20.20
N PHE A 552 -16.28 -24.57 -20.95
CA PHE A 552 -16.36 -23.21 -21.44
C PHE A 552 -17.41 -22.41 -20.68
N PHE A 553 -16.99 -21.28 -20.09
CA PHE A 553 -17.80 -20.45 -19.21
C PHE A 553 -17.95 -19.05 -19.77
N LEU A 554 -19.19 -18.58 -19.92
CA LEU A 554 -19.47 -17.21 -20.34
C LEU A 554 -18.99 -16.19 -19.31
N LEU A 555 -18.12 -15.27 -19.73
CA LEU A 555 -17.55 -14.23 -18.85
C LEU A 555 -18.54 -13.09 -18.53
N GLY A 556 -19.63 -12.99 -19.30
CA GLY A 556 -20.59 -11.88 -19.16
C GLY A 556 -20.02 -10.53 -19.57
N ILE A 557 -18.94 -10.51 -20.35
CA ILE A 557 -18.34 -9.35 -21.01
C ILE A 557 -18.30 -9.60 -22.52
N THR A 558 -18.16 -8.53 -23.30
CA THR A 558 -17.99 -8.61 -24.75
C THR A 558 -16.57 -8.23 -25.15
N LEU A 559 -16.24 -8.41 -26.43
CA LEU A 559 -14.93 -8.06 -26.97
C LEU A 559 -14.60 -6.58 -26.76
N ARG A 560 -15.61 -5.70 -26.67
CA ARG A 560 -15.41 -4.27 -26.38
C ARG A 560 -15.75 -3.87 -24.96
N SER A 561 -16.93 -4.25 -24.46
CA SER A 561 -17.48 -3.72 -23.22
C SER A 561 -17.24 -4.64 -22.01
N LEU A 562 -16.65 -4.06 -20.96
CA LEU A 562 -16.66 -4.60 -19.62
C LEU A 562 -17.97 -4.19 -18.95
N SER A 563 -18.74 -5.16 -18.49
CA SER A 563 -20.04 -4.92 -17.89
C SER A 563 -19.92 -4.01 -16.64
N PHE A 564 -20.74 -2.95 -16.61
CA PHE A 564 -21.11 -2.15 -15.44
C PHE A 564 -20.01 -1.92 -14.38
N GLY A 565 -18.96 -1.15 -14.70
CA GLY A 565 -18.03 -0.64 -13.68
C GLY A 565 -17.12 -1.68 -13.02
N GLN A 566 -17.07 -2.91 -13.53
CA GLN A 566 -16.05 -3.87 -13.14
C GLN A 566 -14.69 -3.43 -13.71
N LYS A 567 -13.67 -3.34 -12.85
CA LYS A 567 -12.28 -3.17 -13.28
C LYS A 567 -11.70 -4.57 -13.52
N LEU A 568 -11.24 -4.85 -14.73
CA LEU A 568 -10.35 -5.99 -14.95
C LEU A 568 -9.05 -5.78 -14.15
N PRO A 569 -8.40 -6.86 -13.69
CA PRO A 569 -7.02 -6.78 -13.24
C PRO A 569 -6.16 -6.06 -14.29
N GLY A 570 -5.20 -5.24 -13.86
CA GLY A 570 -4.39 -4.43 -14.78
C GLY A 570 -3.73 -5.27 -15.89
N THR A 571 -3.21 -6.45 -15.52
CA THR A 571 -2.59 -7.41 -16.44
C THR A 571 -3.57 -7.93 -17.49
N TRP A 572 -4.81 -8.24 -17.11
CA TRP A 572 -5.85 -8.66 -18.04
C TRP A 572 -6.26 -7.54 -18.98
N LYS A 573 -6.40 -6.32 -18.46
CA LYS A 573 -6.73 -5.15 -19.28
C LYS A 573 -5.67 -4.97 -20.37
N GLU A 574 -4.40 -5.06 -20.03
CA GLU A 574 -3.30 -4.98 -21.00
C GLU A 574 -3.34 -6.13 -22.00
N CYS A 575 -3.48 -7.37 -21.56
CA CYS A 575 -3.57 -8.53 -22.46
C CYS A 575 -4.77 -8.46 -23.40
N VAL A 576 -5.94 -8.04 -22.89
CA VAL A 576 -7.16 -7.88 -23.69
C VAL A 576 -7.02 -6.71 -24.67
N GLU A 577 -6.42 -5.59 -24.28
CA GLU A 577 -6.14 -4.49 -25.21
C GLU A 577 -5.12 -4.87 -26.29
N VAL A 578 -4.08 -5.64 -25.95
CA VAL A 578 -3.14 -6.20 -26.95
C VAL A 578 -3.88 -7.15 -27.89
N TRP A 579 -4.73 -8.03 -27.35
CA TRP A 579 -5.52 -8.97 -28.12
C TRP A 579 -6.50 -8.28 -29.08
N LYS A 580 -7.22 -7.24 -28.61
CA LYS A 580 -8.13 -6.41 -29.43
C LYS A 580 -7.45 -5.78 -30.63
N ASN A 581 -6.19 -5.40 -30.48
CA ASN A 581 -5.39 -4.77 -31.53
C ASN A 581 -4.58 -5.80 -32.36
N GLY A 582 -4.68 -7.09 -32.04
CA GLY A 582 -3.96 -8.16 -32.72
C GLY A 582 -4.69 -8.74 -33.94
N VAL A 583 -3.95 -9.50 -34.74
CA VAL A 583 -4.46 -10.18 -35.97
C VAL A 583 -5.64 -11.11 -35.66
N SER A 584 -5.64 -11.78 -34.51
CA SER A 584 -6.73 -12.65 -34.06
C SER A 584 -8.07 -11.92 -33.98
N THR A 585 -8.09 -10.65 -33.58
CA THR A 585 -9.33 -9.86 -33.48
C THR A 585 -9.91 -9.55 -34.85
N HIS A 586 -9.07 -9.29 -35.85
CA HIS A 586 -9.54 -9.11 -37.23
C HIS A 586 -10.25 -10.38 -37.73
N LEU A 587 -9.64 -11.55 -37.52
CA LEU A 587 -10.21 -12.83 -37.90
C LEU A 587 -11.55 -13.11 -37.18
N ILE A 588 -11.63 -12.81 -35.88
CA ILE A 588 -12.88 -12.90 -35.11
C ILE A 588 -13.97 -12.02 -35.73
N ARG A 589 -13.64 -10.78 -36.12
CA ARG A 589 -14.59 -9.85 -36.74
C ARG A 589 -15.07 -10.37 -38.10
N GLU A 590 -14.15 -10.82 -38.94
CA GLU A 590 -14.48 -11.38 -40.27
C GLU A 590 -15.41 -12.58 -40.16
N GLN A 591 -15.09 -13.55 -39.30
CA GLN A 591 -15.92 -14.73 -39.07
C GLN A 591 -17.29 -14.39 -38.50
N PHE A 592 -17.37 -13.39 -37.61
CA PHE A 592 -18.65 -12.90 -37.10
C PHE A 592 -19.49 -12.26 -38.22
N VAL A 593 -18.89 -11.41 -39.05
CA VAL A 593 -19.57 -10.75 -40.19
C VAL A 593 -20.03 -11.79 -41.21
N GLU A 594 -19.21 -12.80 -41.51
CA GLU A 594 -19.57 -13.89 -42.41
C GLU A 594 -20.82 -14.63 -41.91
N ARG A 595 -20.84 -15.03 -40.62
CA ARG A 595 -21.99 -15.70 -40.00
C ARG A 595 -23.24 -14.83 -40.00
N MET A 596 -23.09 -13.55 -39.67
CA MET A 596 -24.17 -12.56 -39.70
C MET A 596 -24.75 -12.43 -41.11
N THR A 597 -23.91 -12.25 -42.12
CA THR A 597 -24.35 -12.11 -43.52
C THR A 597 -24.99 -13.41 -44.03
N ALA A 598 -24.42 -14.57 -43.70
CA ALA A 598 -24.99 -15.87 -44.06
C ALA A 598 -26.39 -16.06 -43.46
N GLN A 599 -26.56 -15.73 -42.18
CA GLN A 599 -27.87 -15.74 -41.53
C GLN A 599 -28.86 -14.80 -42.23
N MET A 600 -28.46 -13.54 -42.44
CA MET A 600 -29.30 -12.53 -43.07
C MET A 600 -29.76 -12.91 -44.48
N SER A 601 -28.91 -13.58 -45.25
CA SER A 601 -29.25 -14.02 -46.62
C SER A 601 -30.41 -15.03 -46.66
N MET A 602 -30.65 -15.73 -45.56
CA MET A 602 -31.69 -16.77 -45.42
C MET A 602 -32.88 -16.30 -44.57
N ASN A 603 -32.83 -15.09 -44.02
CA ASN A 603 -33.90 -14.58 -43.18
C ASN A 603 -35.12 -14.20 -44.02
N VAL A 604 -36.30 -14.63 -43.57
CA VAL A 604 -37.56 -14.15 -44.12
C VAL A 604 -37.81 -12.75 -43.58
N ASP A 605 -38.02 -11.79 -44.48
CA ASP A 605 -38.37 -10.42 -44.10
C ASP A 605 -39.66 -10.41 -43.29
N ALA A 606 -39.66 -9.69 -42.17
CA ALA A 606 -40.88 -9.43 -41.41
C ALA A 606 -41.89 -8.68 -42.30
N PRO A 607 -43.20 -8.98 -42.18
CA PRO A 607 -44.22 -8.24 -42.89
C PRO A 607 -44.10 -6.74 -42.57
N ARG A 608 -44.32 -5.88 -43.57
CA ARG A 608 -44.28 -4.43 -43.34
C ARG A 608 -45.44 -4.06 -42.41
N PRO A 609 -45.20 -3.22 -41.37
CA PRO A 609 -46.27 -2.75 -40.51
C PRO A 609 -47.39 -2.10 -41.34
N VAL A 610 -48.63 -2.51 -41.11
CA VAL A 610 -49.81 -1.96 -41.81
C VAL A 610 -50.25 -0.63 -41.20
N LEU A 611 -49.83 -0.34 -39.95
CA LEU A 611 -50.17 0.85 -39.18
C LEU A 611 -49.10 1.94 -39.27
N GLY A 612 -49.50 3.20 -39.11
CA GLY A 612 -48.58 4.33 -39.07
C GLY A 612 -47.75 4.40 -37.78
N GLU A 613 -46.61 5.08 -37.82
CA GLU A 613 -45.66 5.17 -36.69
C GLU A 613 -46.30 5.69 -35.39
N LYS A 614 -47.27 6.61 -35.49
CA LYS A 614 -48.03 7.14 -34.34
C LYS A 614 -48.81 6.06 -33.59
N ASP A 615 -49.38 5.11 -34.32
CA ASP A 615 -50.17 4.00 -33.76
C ASP A 615 -49.27 2.91 -33.16
N LEU A 616 -48.07 2.77 -33.71
CA LEU A 616 -47.10 1.74 -33.32
C LEU A 616 -46.27 2.13 -32.11
N LYS A 617 -46.00 3.42 -31.91
CA LYS A 617 -45.07 3.93 -30.88
C LYS A 617 -45.36 3.44 -29.45
N ALA A 618 -46.63 3.16 -29.12
CA ALA A 618 -47.00 2.64 -27.82
C ALA A 618 -46.63 1.15 -27.63
N TYR A 619 -46.45 0.39 -28.71
CA TYR A 619 -46.20 -1.05 -28.64
C TYR A 619 -44.70 -1.35 -28.72
N PRO A 620 -44.23 -2.46 -28.10
CA PRO A 620 -42.91 -3.00 -28.35
C PRO A 620 -42.64 -3.16 -29.87
N PRO A 621 -41.48 -2.72 -30.39
CA PRO A 621 -41.13 -2.79 -31.81
C PRO A 621 -41.27 -4.18 -32.44
N GLU A 622 -41.09 -5.23 -31.64
CA GLU A 622 -41.21 -6.62 -32.04
C GLU A 622 -42.63 -6.96 -32.52
N PHE A 623 -43.63 -6.23 -32.05
CA PHE A 623 -45.03 -6.42 -32.41
C PHE A 623 -45.45 -5.67 -33.67
N TRP A 624 -44.74 -4.61 -34.04
CA TRP A 624 -45.17 -3.68 -35.10
C TRP A 624 -45.51 -4.34 -36.44
N PRO A 625 -44.74 -5.32 -36.95
CA PRO A 625 -45.06 -6.02 -38.20
C PRO A 625 -46.42 -6.73 -38.22
N TYR A 626 -46.91 -7.11 -37.03
CA TYR A 626 -48.08 -7.98 -36.87
C TYR A 626 -49.29 -7.23 -36.32
N LEU A 627 -49.14 -5.95 -35.95
CA LEU A 627 -50.22 -5.13 -35.44
C LEU A 627 -51.09 -4.61 -36.59
N LEU A 628 -52.40 -4.77 -36.43
CA LEU A 628 -53.42 -4.25 -37.31
C LEU A 628 -54.52 -3.56 -36.49
N ARG A 629 -55.32 -2.72 -37.16
CA ARG A 629 -56.52 -2.13 -36.58
C ARG A 629 -57.65 -3.14 -36.76
N LEU A 630 -58.19 -3.62 -35.64
CA LEU A 630 -59.29 -4.59 -35.60
C LEU A 630 -60.62 -3.90 -35.93
N ASP A 631 -61.66 -4.70 -36.18
CA ASP A 631 -63.01 -4.22 -36.53
C ASP A 631 -63.64 -3.35 -35.43
N ASP A 632 -63.24 -3.52 -34.17
CA ASP A 632 -63.66 -2.69 -33.04
C ASP A 632 -62.91 -1.35 -32.94
N GLY A 633 -62.03 -1.07 -33.90
CA GLY A 633 -61.19 0.12 -34.00
C GLY A 633 -59.90 0.05 -33.18
N THR A 634 -59.68 -1.01 -32.39
CA THR A 634 -58.52 -1.13 -31.50
C THR A 634 -57.31 -1.74 -32.22
N ILE A 635 -56.12 -1.48 -31.70
CA ILE A 635 -54.88 -2.02 -32.27
C ILE A 635 -54.57 -3.37 -31.60
N GLY A 636 -54.47 -4.42 -32.41
CA GLY A 636 -54.33 -5.80 -31.98
C GLY A 636 -53.59 -6.67 -32.99
N MET A 637 -53.40 -7.94 -32.62
CA MET A 637 -52.90 -8.99 -33.51
C MET A 637 -54.02 -10.01 -33.78
N THR A 638 -53.98 -10.63 -34.96
CA THR A 638 -54.86 -11.75 -35.31
C THR A 638 -54.03 -13.00 -35.62
N PRO A 639 -54.61 -14.21 -35.49
CA PRO A 639 -53.93 -15.45 -35.89
C PRO A 639 -53.40 -15.40 -37.34
N ASP A 640 -54.19 -14.84 -38.26
CA ASP A 640 -53.80 -14.67 -39.65
C ASP A 640 -52.65 -13.69 -39.83
N GLY A 641 -52.67 -12.56 -39.09
CA GLY A 641 -51.56 -11.60 -39.07
C GLY A 641 -50.26 -12.20 -38.53
N CYS A 642 -50.36 -13.18 -37.62
CA CYS A 642 -49.22 -13.89 -37.03
C CYS A 642 -48.89 -15.21 -37.74
N ARG A 643 -49.45 -15.50 -38.92
CA ARG A 643 -49.26 -16.79 -39.60
C ARG A 643 -47.79 -17.18 -39.84
N LEU A 644 -46.92 -16.18 -40.04
CA LEU A 644 -45.48 -16.39 -40.23
C LEU A 644 -44.73 -16.67 -38.91
N LYS A 645 -45.33 -16.33 -37.76
CA LYS A 645 -44.76 -16.56 -36.42
C LYS A 645 -45.89 -16.66 -35.38
N PRO A 646 -46.56 -17.83 -35.25
CA PRO A 646 -47.72 -18.00 -34.39
C PRO A 646 -47.47 -17.60 -32.92
N ASP A 647 -46.29 -17.90 -32.38
CA ASP A 647 -45.87 -17.57 -31.01
C ASP A 647 -45.94 -16.06 -30.68
N MET A 648 -45.93 -15.18 -31.69
CA MET A 648 -46.08 -13.74 -31.48
C MET A 648 -47.45 -13.38 -30.93
N LEU A 649 -48.49 -14.13 -31.29
CA LEU A 649 -49.83 -13.94 -30.76
C LEU A 649 -49.85 -14.23 -29.26
N ASP A 650 -49.27 -15.34 -28.84
CA ASP A 650 -49.18 -15.74 -27.43
C ASP A 650 -48.38 -14.72 -26.61
N LEU A 651 -47.23 -14.26 -27.13
CA LEU A 651 -46.41 -13.23 -26.51
C LEU A 651 -47.18 -11.90 -26.40
N TYR A 652 -47.89 -11.52 -27.45
CA TYR A 652 -48.73 -10.33 -27.46
C TYR A 652 -49.87 -10.44 -26.44
N GLU A 653 -50.53 -11.58 -26.32
CA GLU A 653 -51.61 -11.79 -25.34
C GLU A 653 -51.11 -11.73 -23.89
N VAL A 654 -49.92 -12.28 -23.61
CA VAL A 654 -49.28 -12.15 -22.30
C VAL A 654 -48.92 -10.69 -22.01
N TRP A 655 -48.28 -10.01 -22.96
CA TRP A 655 -47.94 -8.60 -22.82
C TRP A 655 -49.19 -7.73 -22.66
N ALA A 656 -50.23 -7.97 -23.46
CA ALA A 656 -51.49 -7.24 -23.43
C ALA A 656 -52.20 -7.42 -22.08
N ARG A 657 -52.25 -8.63 -21.52
CA ARG A 657 -52.81 -8.86 -20.18
C ARG A 657 -52.07 -8.11 -19.07
N GLN A 658 -50.76 -7.95 -19.20
CA GLN A 658 -49.93 -7.30 -18.19
C GLN A 658 -49.91 -5.78 -18.31
N ASN A 659 -50.08 -5.25 -19.54
CA ASN A 659 -49.82 -3.83 -19.83
C ASN A 659 -51.06 -3.06 -20.29
N LYS A 660 -52.09 -3.71 -20.84
CA LYS A 660 -53.34 -3.03 -21.19
C LYS A 660 -54.29 -3.01 -19.98
N PRO A 661 -54.95 -1.88 -19.68
CA PRO A 661 -56.00 -1.84 -18.67
C PRO A 661 -57.11 -2.83 -19.04
N ASP A 662 -57.62 -3.55 -18.04
CA ASP A 662 -58.75 -4.46 -18.24
C ASP A 662 -59.96 -3.64 -18.72
N LYS A 663 -60.34 -3.83 -20.00
CA LYS A 663 -61.49 -3.18 -20.62
C LYS A 663 -62.80 -3.54 -19.91
N ASN A 664 -62.80 -4.60 -19.09
CA ASN A 664 -63.95 -5.04 -18.31
C ASN A 664 -64.02 -4.39 -16.92
N LEU A 665 -63.06 -3.53 -16.54
CA LEU A 665 -63.22 -2.72 -15.35
C LEU A 665 -64.46 -1.84 -15.51
N PRO A 666 -65.38 -1.84 -14.53
CA PRO A 666 -66.60 -1.07 -14.64
C PRO A 666 -66.26 0.41 -14.84
N ILE A 667 -66.64 0.94 -16.01
CA ILE A 667 -66.51 2.36 -16.31
C ILE A 667 -67.48 3.10 -15.39
N ASP A 668 -66.99 4.16 -14.74
CA ASP A 668 -67.84 5.02 -13.92
C ASP A 668 -69.06 5.48 -14.75
N PRO A 669 -70.30 5.21 -14.31
CA PRO A 669 -71.49 5.58 -15.07
C PRO A 669 -71.55 7.08 -15.42
N ARG A 670 -70.90 7.94 -14.63
CA ARG A 670 -70.82 9.39 -14.89
C ARG A 670 -70.00 9.71 -16.15
N LEU A 671 -69.00 8.89 -16.48
CA LEU A 671 -68.26 9.02 -17.74
C LEU A 671 -69.12 8.62 -18.94
N LEU A 672 -69.98 7.61 -18.80
CA LEU A 672 -70.90 7.21 -19.87
C LEU A 672 -71.92 8.30 -20.19
N ALA A 673 -72.33 9.07 -19.17
CA ALA A 673 -73.20 10.23 -19.32
C ALA A 673 -72.48 11.47 -19.90
N TRP A 674 -71.15 11.44 -19.99
CA TRP A 674 -70.38 12.52 -20.59
C TRP A 674 -70.64 12.57 -22.10
N LYS A 675 -71.20 13.68 -22.59
CA LYS A 675 -71.60 13.86 -24.01
C LYS A 675 -70.50 13.49 -25.01
N MET A 676 -69.23 13.65 -24.63
CA MET A 676 -68.08 13.35 -25.48
C MET A 676 -67.61 11.90 -25.44
N TRP A 677 -68.06 11.10 -24.48
CA TRP A 677 -67.58 9.72 -24.30
C TRP A 677 -67.62 8.88 -25.59
N PRO A 678 -68.66 8.96 -26.44
CA PRO A 678 -68.69 8.23 -27.71
C PRO A 678 -67.61 8.66 -28.72
N GLN A 679 -67.09 9.89 -28.60
CA GLN A 679 -66.11 10.46 -29.52
C GLN A 679 -64.66 10.12 -29.13
N ILE A 680 -64.42 9.64 -27.91
CA ILE A 680 -63.10 9.23 -27.45
C ILE A 680 -62.72 7.93 -28.19
N PRO A 681 -61.53 7.84 -28.82
CA PRO A 681 -61.03 6.61 -29.40
C PRO A 681 -61.06 5.46 -28.39
N VAL A 682 -61.50 4.28 -28.83
CA VAL A 682 -61.77 3.12 -27.94
C VAL A 682 -60.53 2.75 -27.11
N GLU A 683 -59.36 2.89 -27.70
CA GLU A 683 -58.04 2.64 -27.08
C GLU A 683 -57.66 3.63 -25.98
N LEU A 684 -58.19 4.86 -26.00
CA LEU A 684 -57.88 5.90 -25.00
C LEU A 684 -58.87 5.91 -23.82
N ARG A 685 -60.08 5.36 -23.99
CA ARG A 685 -61.15 5.37 -22.98
C ARG A 685 -60.73 4.86 -21.59
N PRO A 686 -59.95 3.76 -21.45
CA PRO A 686 -59.58 3.24 -20.13
C PRO A 686 -58.71 4.17 -19.28
N PHE A 687 -58.14 5.22 -19.89
CA PHE A 687 -57.26 6.19 -19.23
C PHE A 687 -58.02 7.42 -18.74
N PHE A 688 -59.31 7.55 -19.05
CA PHE A 688 -60.18 8.58 -18.48
C PHE A 688 -60.82 8.08 -17.17
N HIS A 689 -60.96 8.97 -16.21
CA HIS A 689 -61.63 8.74 -14.93
C HIS A 689 -62.50 9.96 -14.58
N PHE A 690 -63.45 9.79 -13.66
CA PHE A 690 -64.19 10.93 -13.11
C PHE A 690 -63.40 11.47 -11.90
N ASP A 691 -62.97 12.72 -11.96
CA ASP A 691 -62.28 13.38 -10.86
C ASP A 691 -63.31 13.88 -9.85
N GLU A 692 -63.38 13.25 -8.69
CA GLU A 692 -64.37 13.58 -7.67
C GLU A 692 -64.11 14.93 -6.99
N LEU A 693 -62.85 15.39 -6.96
CA LEU A 693 -62.50 16.66 -6.34
C LEU A 693 -63.03 17.83 -7.17
N PHE A 694 -62.93 17.73 -8.49
CA PHE A 694 -63.38 18.78 -9.42
C PHE A 694 -64.73 18.48 -10.08
N GLN A 695 -65.36 17.34 -9.76
CA GLN A 695 -66.62 16.88 -10.32
C GLN A 695 -66.65 16.92 -11.87
N LYS A 696 -65.56 16.49 -12.50
CA LYS A 696 -65.42 16.49 -13.98
C LYS A 696 -64.64 15.29 -14.51
N PRO A 697 -64.85 14.87 -15.77
CA PRO A 697 -63.98 13.91 -16.44
C PRO A 697 -62.54 14.42 -16.50
N SER A 698 -61.58 13.54 -16.24
CA SER A 698 -60.15 13.83 -16.23
C SER A 698 -59.35 12.63 -16.75
N VAL A 699 -58.11 12.86 -17.18
CA VAL A 699 -57.19 11.79 -17.59
C VAL A 699 -56.38 11.34 -16.37
N ARG A 700 -56.17 10.03 -16.22
CA ARG A 700 -55.28 9.49 -15.19
C ARG A 700 -53.89 10.12 -15.31
N HIS A 701 -53.28 10.43 -14.18
CA HIS A 701 -51.95 11.06 -14.15
C HIS A 701 -50.82 10.08 -13.80
N ASN A 702 -51.14 8.90 -13.26
CA ASN A 702 -50.15 7.91 -12.83
C ASN A 702 -50.11 6.71 -13.78
N ALA A 703 -48.99 6.54 -14.46
CA ALA A 703 -48.70 5.36 -15.27
C ALA A 703 -48.02 4.29 -14.42
N ARG A 704 -48.40 3.02 -14.62
CA ARG A 704 -47.76 1.87 -13.96
C ARG A 704 -46.60 1.30 -14.77
N ASN A 705 -46.57 1.57 -16.06
CA ASN A 705 -45.56 1.10 -16.99
C ASN A 705 -45.41 2.11 -18.15
N PRO A 706 -44.35 2.01 -18.98
CA PRO A 706 -44.11 2.94 -20.08
C PRO A 706 -45.22 2.99 -21.13
N TYR A 707 -45.96 1.89 -21.33
CA TYR A 707 -47.11 1.86 -22.25
C TYR A 707 -48.26 2.74 -21.73
N GLU A 708 -48.63 2.58 -20.46
CA GLU A 708 -49.66 3.41 -19.84
C GLU A 708 -49.27 4.89 -19.86
N GLU A 709 -47.98 5.21 -19.70
CA GLU A 709 -47.49 6.59 -19.73
C GLU A 709 -47.71 7.23 -21.11
N GLU A 710 -47.34 6.54 -22.19
CA GLU A 710 -47.52 7.07 -23.54
C GLU A 710 -49.01 7.13 -23.92
N MET A 711 -49.83 6.18 -23.47
CA MET A 711 -51.29 6.21 -23.67
C MET A 711 -51.96 7.35 -22.89
N ILE A 712 -51.52 7.63 -21.66
CA ILE A 712 -51.96 8.78 -20.88
C ILE A 712 -51.59 10.07 -21.59
N ARG A 713 -50.35 10.21 -22.10
CA ARG A 713 -49.93 11.38 -22.88
C ARG A 713 -50.79 11.55 -24.12
N ALA A 714 -51.06 10.48 -24.87
CA ALA A 714 -51.93 10.51 -26.04
C ALA A 714 -53.37 10.94 -25.68
N ALA A 715 -53.91 10.43 -24.56
CA ALA A 715 -55.23 10.82 -24.05
C ALA A 715 -55.27 12.29 -23.61
N VAL A 716 -54.23 12.80 -22.93
CA VAL A 716 -54.09 14.21 -22.56
C VAL A 716 -54.00 15.10 -23.79
N GLN A 717 -53.16 14.73 -24.76
CA GLN A 717 -53.01 15.48 -26.00
C GLN A 717 -54.34 15.57 -26.75
N TRP A 718 -55.03 14.44 -26.93
CA TRP A 718 -56.34 14.40 -27.58
C TRP A 718 -57.36 15.28 -26.84
N ASN A 719 -57.42 15.21 -25.50
CA ASN A 719 -58.32 16.02 -24.69
C ASN A 719 -58.04 17.52 -24.84
N ASN A 720 -56.77 17.92 -24.89
CA ASN A 720 -56.36 19.30 -25.09
C ASN A 720 -56.69 19.81 -26.50
N GLU A 721 -56.37 19.03 -27.53
CA GLU A 721 -56.69 19.37 -28.93
C GLU A 721 -58.20 19.54 -29.13
N TRP A 722 -58.99 18.63 -28.56
CA TRP A 722 -60.44 18.73 -28.59
C TRP A 722 -60.94 19.96 -27.82
N MET A 723 -60.45 20.21 -26.61
CA MET A 723 -60.88 21.36 -25.79
C MET A 723 -60.60 22.67 -26.52
N MET A 724 -59.43 22.80 -27.14
CA MET A 724 -59.06 23.96 -27.95
C MET A 724 -59.99 24.11 -29.16
N LYS A 725 -60.35 23.00 -29.81
CA LYS A 725 -61.32 23.02 -30.91
C LYS A 725 -62.71 23.48 -30.45
N SER A 726 -63.20 22.98 -29.32
CA SER A 726 -64.51 23.33 -28.79
C SER A 726 -64.59 24.75 -28.23
N LEU A 727 -63.52 25.27 -27.62
CA LEU A 727 -63.43 26.70 -27.24
C LEU A 727 -63.51 27.60 -28.48
N LYS A 728 -62.77 27.23 -29.53
CA LYS A 728 -62.79 27.94 -30.81
C LYS A 728 -64.17 27.90 -31.49
N GLU A 729 -64.86 26.76 -31.44
CA GLU A 729 -66.24 26.62 -31.94
C GLU A 729 -67.27 27.40 -31.11
N ALA A 730 -67.01 27.62 -29.82
CA ALA A 730 -67.82 28.44 -28.93
C ALA A 730 -67.52 29.95 -29.02
N GLY A 731 -66.52 30.35 -29.81
CA GLY A 731 -66.10 31.75 -29.98
C GLY A 731 -65.34 32.33 -28.78
N LEU A 732 -64.70 31.48 -27.97
CA LEU A 732 -63.89 31.85 -26.80
C LEU A 732 -62.39 31.89 -27.09
#